data_AF-A0AAD2ASY3-F1
#
_entry.id   AF-A0AAD2ASY3-F1
#
_cell.length_a   1.000
_cell.length_b   1.000
_cell.length_c   1.000
_cell.angle_alpha   90.00
_cell.angle_beta   90.00
_cell.angle_gamma   90.00
#
_symmetry.space_group_name_H-M   'P 1'
#
loop_
_entity.id
_entity.type
_entity.pdbx_description
1 polymer ?
#
loop_
_entity_poly.entity_id
_entity_poly.type
_entity_poly.pdbx_seq_one_letter_code
_entity_poly.pdbx_strand_id
1 'polypeptide(L)'
;MATTTTTSSSNNYVPPISIPGIGTSIDVNTLVTSLMKVESQPLTLLQNQQTSYQTQLSAVGNLKSALATFQTAMAGLSSVSNFSAMKASGYDASILSASLTGSAPAGSYAVNVTQLAQSQVLAAQGQASATAAIGSGSSTTISFSFGSVSGGTFANGKYSGATFTQNGNLPGGSITIDSSNNTLSGIRDAINSANLGVSASIVNDGSGNPYRLVLTSTAGGSNSEMKISVSGDATLQSLLSQDPAGTQNMTEVTTGQNALATINGITVQSPTNTLSNVVDGTSFTLSKTGSTTVTVANDPTATTNAVVNFVKGYNALRVSLNALTNIDTANSANNGPLAGDVSTKALINQITDVLGQAIGNGAYQSLGSIGVTMGSDGTLSIDNTKLANAIAASPSQVAGLFAGAGTSTDAQLSVPKFADSTKSGTYAVTVSQLATQGSLKGSAAANTTITAGVNDSLSVTVSGIATNITVPAGSYTASSLAAQIQSQINGSTALQNAKINVSVSADANGVLTFTNSQYGSNSSISISGSGASSLVGGSPTAVTGQDVQGTINGVAAVGSGQNLYGATGTAVDGLTVQVTGGALGSRGSVTVQRGYAAQLNTVATNLLSTTGLVQNETDAINSSLSSIAGRITAMQRQLDAKQALYYSQFNALSALVASMTNTSNYLTTQLAALQKQTSSSNN
;
A
#
# COMPACT_ATOMS: atom_id res chain seq x y z
N MET A 1 19.35 -27.91 10.72
CA MET A 1 19.36 -29.20 11.44
C MET A 1 20.69 -29.29 12.17
N ALA A 2 20.63 -29.57 13.48
CA ALA A 2 21.81 -29.68 14.33
C ALA A 2 22.74 -30.78 13.81
N THR A 3 23.97 -30.41 13.50
CA THR A 3 25.11 -31.31 13.27
C THR A 3 25.31 -32.13 14.54
N THR A 4 24.69 -33.30 14.58
CA THR A 4 25.01 -34.34 15.56
C THR A 4 26.29 -35.00 15.10
N THR A 5 27.40 -34.49 15.63
CA THR A 5 28.68 -35.16 15.67
C THR A 5 28.51 -36.47 16.45
N THR A 6 28.23 -37.56 15.75
CA THR A 6 28.43 -38.90 16.28
C THR A 6 29.94 -39.13 16.37
N THR A 7 30.47 -38.96 17.56
CA THR A 7 31.78 -39.46 17.97
C THR A 7 31.81 -40.97 17.71
N SER A 8 32.36 -41.38 16.58
CA SER A 8 32.78 -42.76 16.37
C SER A 8 33.93 -43.00 17.33
N SER A 9 33.68 -43.78 18.38
CA SER A 9 34.70 -44.34 19.24
C SER A 9 35.53 -45.33 18.42
N SER A 10 36.50 -44.79 17.66
CA SER A 10 37.56 -45.55 17.03
C SER A 10 38.49 -46.05 18.14
N ASN A 11 38.16 -47.18 18.75
CA ASN A 11 39.10 -47.91 19.57
C ASN A 11 38.95 -49.41 19.34
N ASN A 12 39.60 -49.87 18.27
CA ASN A 12 40.24 -51.18 18.19
C ASN A 12 41.28 -51.14 17.07
N TYR A 13 42.33 -50.32 17.30
CA TYR A 13 43.61 -50.57 16.65
C TYR A 13 44.13 -51.89 17.23
N VAL A 14 43.91 -52.99 16.51
CA VAL A 14 44.62 -54.24 16.79
C VAL A 14 45.98 -54.11 16.09
N PRO A 15 47.09 -54.06 16.83
CA PRO A 15 48.40 -53.91 16.22
C PRO A 15 48.68 -55.06 15.25
N PRO A 16 49.42 -54.83 14.15
CA PRO A 16 49.82 -55.89 13.25
C PRO A 16 50.57 -56.95 14.06
N ILE A 17 50.07 -58.19 14.04
CA ILE A 17 50.83 -59.31 14.58
C ILE A 17 51.90 -59.65 13.56
N SER A 18 53.01 -58.92 13.62
CA SER A 18 54.26 -59.35 12.99
C SER A 18 54.80 -60.49 13.82
N ILE A 19 54.57 -61.74 13.40
CA ILE A 19 55.28 -62.90 13.94
C ILE A 19 56.71 -62.82 13.37
N PRO A 20 57.75 -62.56 14.18
CA PRO A 20 59.10 -62.51 13.67
C PRO A 20 59.55 -63.93 13.33
N GLY A 21 59.76 -64.23 12.03
CA GLY A 21 60.45 -65.47 11.63
C GLY A 21 59.97 -66.21 10.37
N ILE A 22 58.97 -65.75 9.62
CA ILE A 22 58.52 -66.43 8.38
C ILE A 22 57.97 -65.42 7.35
N GLY A 23 58.50 -65.47 6.13
CA GLY A 23 58.32 -64.46 5.06
C GLY A 23 57.02 -64.52 4.27
N THR A 24 55.86 -64.50 4.91
CA THR A 24 54.60 -64.15 4.22
C THR A 24 53.80 -63.18 5.08
N SER A 25 54.08 -61.89 4.94
CA SER A 25 53.24 -60.83 5.48
C SER A 25 51.92 -60.80 4.70
N ILE A 26 50.90 -61.53 5.15
CA ILE A 26 49.54 -61.34 4.65
C ILE A 26 49.07 -59.99 5.20
N ASP A 27 48.96 -59.00 4.33
CA ASP A 27 48.42 -57.70 4.69
C ASP A 27 46.89 -57.80 4.79
N VAL A 28 46.43 -58.23 5.96
CA VAL A 28 45.01 -58.40 6.31
C VAL A 28 44.22 -57.10 6.09
N ASN A 29 44.84 -55.94 6.32
CA ASN A 29 44.15 -54.66 6.14
C ASN A 29 43.84 -54.39 4.67
N THR A 30 44.78 -54.66 3.76
CA THR A 30 44.54 -54.47 2.32
C THR A 30 43.49 -55.43 1.76
N LEU A 31 43.47 -56.68 2.24
CA LEU A 31 42.51 -57.69 1.80
C LEU A 31 41.09 -57.42 2.31
N VAL A 32 40.94 -57.10 3.59
CA VAL A 32 39.65 -56.70 4.17
C VAL A 32 39.13 -55.44 3.48
N THR A 33 39.98 -54.44 3.24
CA THR A 33 39.61 -53.22 2.50
C THR A 33 39.12 -53.54 1.09
N SER A 34 39.77 -54.45 0.38
CA SER A 34 39.39 -54.85 -0.99
C SER A 34 38.04 -55.58 -1.02
N LEU A 35 37.77 -56.46 -0.04
CA LEU A 35 36.49 -57.13 0.11
C LEU A 35 35.37 -56.14 0.47
N MET A 36 35.65 -55.23 1.41
CA MET A 36 34.70 -54.19 1.83
C MET A 36 34.33 -53.22 0.70
N LYS A 37 35.23 -52.99 -0.27
CA LYS A 37 34.96 -52.16 -1.46
C LYS A 37 33.88 -52.74 -2.37
N VAL A 38 33.81 -54.06 -2.51
CA VAL A 38 32.75 -54.72 -3.29
C VAL A 38 31.46 -54.76 -2.49
N GLU A 39 31.56 -55.06 -1.20
CA GLU A 39 30.42 -55.13 -0.29
C GLU A 39 29.71 -53.77 -0.11
N SER A 40 30.42 -52.65 -0.25
CA SER A 40 29.85 -51.30 -0.11
C SER A 40 29.14 -50.77 -1.36
N GLN A 41 29.14 -51.47 -2.50
CA GLN A 41 28.49 -51.00 -3.73
C GLN A 41 26.99 -50.65 -3.56
N PRO A 42 26.17 -51.45 -2.85
CA PRO A 42 24.77 -51.11 -2.62
C PRO A 42 24.60 -49.83 -1.78
N LEU A 43 25.52 -49.56 -0.85
CA LEU A 43 25.54 -48.30 -0.08
C LEU A 43 25.81 -47.11 -1.01
N THR A 44 26.78 -47.22 -1.92
CA THR A 44 27.06 -46.18 -2.91
C THR A 44 25.84 -45.90 -3.81
N LEU A 45 25.11 -46.94 -4.21
CA LEU A 45 23.87 -46.76 -4.98
C LEU A 45 22.81 -45.97 -4.18
N LEU A 46 22.62 -46.30 -2.89
CA LEU A 46 21.70 -45.57 -2.02
C LEU A 46 22.13 -44.11 -1.79
N GLN A 47 23.43 -43.87 -1.63
CA GLN A 47 23.99 -42.52 -1.49
C GLN A 47 23.75 -41.70 -2.78
N ASN A 48 23.98 -42.29 -3.95
CA ASN A 48 23.68 -41.65 -5.23
C ASN A 48 22.19 -41.33 -5.38
N GLN A 49 21.31 -42.25 -4.96
CA GLN A 49 19.87 -42.00 -4.92
C GLN A 49 19.51 -40.86 -3.96
N GLN A 50 20.12 -40.82 -2.78
CA GLN A 50 19.92 -39.74 -1.81
C GLN A 50 20.33 -38.38 -2.40
N THR A 51 21.49 -38.29 -3.04
CA THR A 51 21.95 -37.07 -3.71
C THR A 51 20.97 -36.65 -4.81
N SER A 52 20.47 -37.60 -5.63
CA SER A 52 19.47 -37.31 -6.65
C SER A 52 18.20 -36.68 -6.07
N TYR A 53 17.64 -37.25 -4.99
CA TYR A 53 16.45 -36.69 -4.34
C TYR A 53 16.73 -35.34 -3.65
N GLN A 54 17.94 -35.09 -3.13
CA GLN A 54 18.31 -33.78 -2.59
C GLN A 54 18.39 -32.71 -3.69
N THR A 55 18.89 -33.07 -4.87
CA THR A 55 18.88 -32.19 -6.05
C THR A 55 17.45 -31.90 -6.50
N GLN A 56 16.58 -32.91 -6.54
CA GLN A 56 15.15 -32.74 -6.84
C GLN A 56 14.44 -31.84 -5.81
N LEU A 57 14.70 -32.02 -4.52
CA LEU A 57 14.13 -31.17 -3.46
C LEU A 57 14.54 -29.70 -3.64
N SER A 58 15.82 -29.47 -3.94
CA SER A 58 16.34 -28.12 -4.21
C SER A 58 15.71 -27.51 -5.46
N ALA A 59 15.52 -28.32 -6.51
CA ALA A 59 14.83 -27.93 -7.73
C ALA A 59 13.37 -27.52 -7.48
N VAL A 60 12.61 -28.30 -6.72
CA VAL A 60 11.22 -27.98 -6.34
C VAL A 60 11.15 -26.71 -5.47
N GLY A 61 12.11 -26.51 -4.56
CA GLY A 61 12.24 -25.27 -3.78
C GLY A 61 12.48 -24.03 -4.65
N ASN A 62 13.32 -24.14 -5.69
CA ASN A 62 13.53 -23.08 -6.66
C ASN A 62 12.27 -22.81 -7.49
N LEU A 63 11.57 -23.85 -7.93
CA LEU A 63 10.28 -23.72 -8.63
C LEU A 63 9.24 -22.99 -7.76
N LYS A 64 9.13 -23.35 -6.48
CA LYS A 64 8.25 -22.68 -5.50
C LYS A 64 8.56 -21.18 -5.43
N SER A 65 9.85 -20.82 -5.35
CA SER A 65 10.31 -19.43 -5.28
C SER A 65 10.01 -18.64 -6.57
N ALA A 66 10.20 -19.28 -7.74
CA ALA A 66 9.86 -18.69 -9.03
C ALA A 66 8.35 -18.47 -9.19
N LEU A 67 7.52 -19.44 -8.78
CA LEU A 67 6.07 -19.32 -8.76
C LEU A 67 5.59 -18.19 -7.84
N ALA A 68 6.16 -18.03 -6.64
CA ALA A 68 5.81 -16.95 -5.73
C ALA A 68 6.21 -15.56 -6.27
N THR A 69 7.35 -15.48 -6.95
CA THR A 69 7.80 -14.24 -7.63
C THR A 69 6.85 -13.91 -8.78
N PHE A 70 6.47 -14.90 -9.59
CA PHE A 70 5.49 -14.72 -10.65
C PHE A 70 4.12 -14.29 -10.09
N GLN A 71 3.70 -14.86 -8.95
CA GLN A 71 2.47 -14.47 -8.24
C GLN A 71 2.47 -12.98 -7.87
N THR A 72 3.60 -12.50 -7.36
CA THR A 72 3.77 -11.07 -7.01
C THR A 72 3.68 -10.18 -8.25
N ALA A 73 4.27 -10.59 -9.38
CA ALA A 73 4.18 -9.85 -10.63
C ALA A 73 2.73 -9.76 -11.16
N MET A 74 1.94 -10.83 -10.98
CA MET A 74 0.51 -10.85 -11.36
C MET A 74 -0.36 -10.00 -10.45
N ALA A 75 -0.08 -9.94 -9.14
CA ALA A 75 -0.81 -9.08 -8.21
C ALA A 75 -0.69 -7.59 -8.57
N GLY A 76 0.44 -7.15 -9.11
CA GLY A 76 0.60 -5.78 -9.62
C GLY A 76 -0.28 -5.45 -10.83
N LEU A 77 -0.67 -6.48 -11.60
CA LEU A 77 -1.47 -6.38 -12.81
C LEU A 77 -2.97 -6.64 -12.59
N SER A 78 -3.38 -7.17 -11.44
CA SER A 78 -4.79 -7.46 -11.14
C SER A 78 -5.59 -6.23 -10.72
N SER A 79 -4.93 -5.09 -10.48
CA SER A 79 -5.61 -3.84 -10.11
C SER A 79 -5.79 -2.89 -11.29
N VAL A 80 -7.03 -2.72 -11.75
CA VAL A 80 -7.41 -1.78 -12.84
C VAL A 80 -7.02 -0.33 -12.52
N SER A 81 -6.98 0.05 -11.23
CA SER A 81 -6.59 1.41 -10.83
C SER A 81 -5.15 1.75 -11.19
N ASN A 82 -4.27 0.75 -11.27
CA ASN A 82 -2.87 0.94 -11.68
C ASN A 82 -2.74 1.34 -13.14
N PHE A 83 -3.74 1.03 -13.97
CA PHE A 83 -3.76 1.31 -15.41
C PHE A 83 -4.45 2.63 -15.78
N SER A 84 -5.21 3.18 -14.82
CA SER A 84 -5.96 4.43 -14.99
C SER A 84 -5.30 5.59 -14.24
N ALA A 85 -4.07 5.40 -13.75
CA ALA A 85 -3.31 6.44 -13.08
C ALA A 85 -3.14 7.66 -14.01
N MET A 86 -3.43 8.84 -13.48
CA MET A 86 -3.20 10.11 -14.17
C MET A 86 -1.93 10.75 -13.64
N LYS A 87 -1.26 11.54 -14.47
CA LYS A 87 -0.10 12.35 -14.10
C LYS A 87 -0.31 13.78 -14.58
N ALA A 88 0.05 14.73 -13.71
CA ALA A 88 0.23 16.13 -14.08
C ALA A 88 1.64 16.34 -14.63
N SER A 89 1.76 17.04 -15.76
CA SER A 89 3.03 17.30 -16.44
C SER A 89 2.97 18.58 -17.28
N GLY A 90 4.06 18.93 -17.96
CA GLY A 90 4.11 20.08 -18.88
C GLY A 90 4.18 21.46 -18.23
N TYR A 91 4.13 21.54 -16.90
CA TYR A 91 4.18 22.79 -16.14
C TYR A 91 5.61 23.17 -15.74
N ASP A 92 5.80 24.46 -15.44
CA ASP A 92 7.04 25.02 -14.90
C ASP A 92 7.07 24.85 -13.39
N ALA A 93 7.95 23.96 -12.92
CA ALA A 93 8.13 23.63 -11.51
C ALA A 93 8.62 24.81 -10.64
N SER A 94 9.16 25.88 -11.25
CA SER A 94 9.54 27.09 -10.53
C SER A 94 8.35 28.00 -10.21
N ILE A 95 7.24 27.87 -10.96
CA ILE A 95 5.99 28.61 -10.75
C ILE A 95 5.08 27.84 -9.82
N LEU A 96 4.84 26.55 -10.10
CA LEU A 96 3.98 25.70 -9.29
C LEU A 96 4.36 24.23 -9.37
N SER A 97 3.89 23.46 -8.40
CA SER A 97 3.78 22.01 -8.50
C SER A 97 2.32 21.59 -8.57
N ALA A 98 2.03 20.54 -9.33
CA ALA A 98 0.70 19.98 -9.47
C ALA A 98 0.65 18.59 -8.85
N SER A 99 -0.39 18.33 -8.07
CA SER A 99 -0.69 17.03 -7.49
C SER A 99 -2.10 16.61 -7.87
N LEU A 100 -2.31 15.31 -8.01
CA LEU A 100 -3.60 14.73 -8.37
C LEU A 100 -4.12 13.88 -7.21
N THR A 101 -5.40 14.04 -6.89
CA THR A 101 -6.12 13.23 -5.91
C THR A 101 -7.25 12.49 -6.64
N GLY A 102 -7.09 11.20 -6.86
CA GLY A 102 -8.14 10.38 -7.48
C GLY A 102 -8.24 10.53 -9.01
N SER A 103 -9.47 10.70 -9.52
CA SER A 103 -9.83 10.62 -10.95
C SER A 103 -9.84 12.00 -11.63
N ALA A 104 -8.73 12.72 -11.56
CA ALA A 104 -8.61 14.03 -12.19
C ALA A 104 -8.93 13.95 -13.69
N PRO A 105 -9.76 14.83 -14.25
CA PRO A 105 -10.07 14.83 -15.67
C PRO A 105 -8.81 15.10 -16.52
N ALA A 106 -8.64 14.30 -17.57
CA ALA A 106 -7.59 14.55 -18.55
C ALA A 106 -7.85 15.87 -19.28
N GLY A 107 -6.79 16.66 -19.49
CA GLY A 107 -6.93 17.98 -20.09
C GLY A 107 -5.68 18.84 -19.92
N SER A 108 -5.72 20.00 -20.57
CA SER A 108 -4.70 21.03 -20.44
C SER A 108 -5.30 22.25 -19.73
N TYR A 109 -4.64 22.68 -18.67
CA TYR A 109 -5.10 23.76 -17.79
C TYR A 109 -4.10 24.90 -17.86
N ALA A 110 -4.51 26.02 -18.46
CA ALA A 110 -3.72 27.24 -18.46
C ALA A 110 -3.83 27.90 -17.08
N VAL A 111 -2.72 27.94 -16.35
CA VAL A 111 -2.63 28.51 -15.01
C VAL A 111 -1.82 29.80 -15.06
N ASN A 112 -2.38 30.89 -14.57
CA ASN A 112 -1.67 32.16 -14.41
C ASN A 112 -1.73 32.60 -12.96
N VAL A 113 -0.59 32.60 -12.28
CA VAL A 113 -0.46 33.02 -10.88
C VAL A 113 -0.11 34.50 -10.85
N THR A 114 -1.02 35.31 -10.32
CA THR A 114 -0.82 36.77 -10.24
C THR A 114 -0.38 37.23 -8.86
N GLN A 115 -0.67 36.45 -7.82
CA GLN A 115 -0.34 36.79 -6.44
C GLN A 115 -0.15 35.54 -5.58
N LEU A 116 0.83 35.55 -4.69
CA LEU A 116 0.99 34.54 -3.64
C LEU A 116 0.26 34.94 -2.37
N ALA A 117 -0.19 33.94 -1.63
CA ALA A 117 -0.74 34.12 -0.30
C ALA A 117 0.38 34.55 0.65
N GLN A 118 0.06 35.51 1.53
CA GLN A 118 0.92 35.96 2.62
C GLN A 118 0.13 35.96 3.93
N SER A 119 0.83 35.80 5.03
CA SER A 119 0.31 35.93 6.38
C SER A 119 0.70 37.29 6.95
N GLN A 120 -0.16 37.86 7.78
CA GLN A 120 0.16 39.12 8.43
C GLN A 120 1.37 38.99 9.38
N VAL A 121 2.25 40.00 9.34
CA VAL A 121 3.38 40.15 10.25
C VAL A 121 3.31 41.51 10.95
N LEU A 122 3.29 41.50 12.28
CA LEU A 122 3.32 42.68 13.13
C LEU A 122 4.64 42.77 13.89
N ALA A 123 5.24 43.96 13.95
CA ALA A 123 6.42 44.24 14.74
C ALA A 123 6.13 45.27 15.84
N ALA A 124 6.47 44.93 17.07
CA ALA A 124 6.43 45.87 18.19
C ALA A 124 7.57 46.90 18.11
N GLN A 125 7.46 47.96 18.92
CA GLN A 125 8.56 48.89 19.10
C GLN A 125 9.78 48.21 19.75
N GLY A 126 10.97 48.60 19.32
CA GLY A 126 12.23 48.03 19.81
C GLY A 126 12.49 48.31 21.28
N GLN A 127 13.07 47.32 21.98
CA GLN A 127 13.48 47.37 23.38
C GLN A 127 15.00 47.24 23.50
N ALA A 128 15.58 47.82 24.55
CA ALA A 128 17.02 47.73 24.83
C ALA A 128 17.49 46.31 25.18
N SER A 129 16.61 45.48 25.76
CA SER A 129 16.92 44.11 26.17
C SER A 129 15.75 43.17 25.93
N ALA A 130 16.04 41.93 25.51
CA ALA A 130 15.06 40.85 25.36
C ALA A 130 14.65 40.20 26.70
N THR A 131 15.41 40.45 27.77
CA THR A 131 15.25 39.81 29.08
C THR A 131 14.99 40.81 30.22
N ALA A 132 15.00 42.11 29.93
CA ALA A 132 14.54 43.10 30.89
C ALA A 132 13.00 43.03 31.04
N ALA A 133 12.54 43.23 32.27
CA ALA A 133 11.12 43.31 32.56
C ALA A 133 10.49 44.52 31.85
N ILE A 134 9.28 44.32 31.32
CA ILE A 134 8.45 45.33 30.67
C ILE A 134 7.24 45.59 31.58
N GLY A 135 6.98 46.87 31.87
CA GLY A 135 5.91 47.27 32.77
C GLY A 135 6.19 46.96 34.24
N SER A 136 5.15 47.01 35.07
CA SER A 136 5.20 46.81 36.51
C SER A 136 5.21 45.33 36.94
N GLY A 137 4.95 44.41 36.01
CA GLY A 137 4.73 42.99 36.32
C GLY A 137 3.32 42.68 36.83
N SER A 138 2.37 43.63 36.76
CA SER A 138 0.96 43.37 37.04
C SER A 138 0.39 42.31 36.09
N SER A 139 -0.50 41.45 36.62
CA SER A 139 -1.17 40.44 35.80
C SER A 139 -1.91 41.09 34.64
N THR A 140 -1.52 40.71 33.43
CA THR A 140 -1.92 41.31 32.16
C THR A 140 -2.45 40.22 31.25
N THR A 141 -3.67 40.41 30.76
CA THR A 141 -4.27 39.52 29.76
C THR A 141 -4.01 40.08 28.37
N ILE A 142 -3.42 39.26 27.50
CA ILE A 142 -3.24 39.56 26.08
C ILE A 142 -4.16 38.61 25.29
N SER A 143 -5.10 39.16 24.53
CA SER A 143 -6.09 38.42 23.75
C SER A 143 -5.87 38.59 22.26
N PHE A 144 -5.90 37.50 21.51
CA PHE A 144 -5.71 37.42 20.06
C PHE A 144 -7.02 37.02 19.38
N SER A 145 -7.36 37.75 18.32
CA SER A 145 -8.43 37.43 17.39
C SER A 145 -7.97 37.71 15.97
N PHE A 146 -8.51 36.96 15.00
CA PHE A 146 -8.13 37.07 13.60
C PHE A 146 -9.34 37.41 12.74
N GLY A 147 -9.11 38.04 11.59
CA GLY A 147 -10.20 38.51 10.75
C GLY A 147 -9.71 39.15 9.47
N SER A 148 -10.62 39.87 8.82
CA SER A 148 -10.34 40.64 7.61
C SER A 148 -10.49 42.12 7.88
N VAL A 149 -9.62 42.92 7.27
CA VAL A 149 -9.71 44.38 7.28
C VAL A 149 -10.31 44.84 5.96
N SER A 150 -11.26 45.77 6.00
CA SER A 150 -11.87 46.36 4.81
C SER A 150 -12.04 47.88 4.96
N GLY A 151 -12.00 48.59 3.83
CA GLY A 151 -12.09 50.04 3.82
C GLY A 151 -10.86 50.74 4.40
N GLY A 152 -10.93 52.06 4.52
CA GLY A 152 -9.83 52.87 5.04
C GLY A 152 -8.63 53.03 4.08
N THR A 153 -7.56 53.61 4.61
CA THR A 153 -6.27 53.75 3.93
C THR A 153 -5.19 53.05 4.76
N PHE A 154 -4.29 52.32 4.10
CA PHE A 154 -3.13 51.70 4.73
C PHE A 154 -1.86 52.46 4.35
N ALA A 155 -1.15 53.01 5.34
CA ALA A 155 0.10 53.73 5.13
C ALA A 155 1.03 53.52 6.32
N ASN A 156 2.33 53.35 6.06
CA ASN A 156 3.37 53.17 7.08
C ASN A 156 3.05 52.05 8.10
N GLY A 157 2.47 50.94 7.63
CA GLY A 157 2.14 49.79 8.48
C GLY A 157 0.95 50.00 9.41
N LYS A 158 0.08 50.98 9.15
CA LYS A 158 -1.12 51.26 9.94
C LYS A 158 -2.33 51.59 9.07
N TYR A 159 -3.50 51.18 9.53
CA TYR A 159 -4.79 51.50 8.93
C TYR A 159 -5.38 52.81 9.49
N SER A 160 -6.08 53.56 8.64
CA SER A 160 -6.90 54.70 9.04
C SER A 160 -8.30 54.59 8.44
N GLY A 161 -9.33 54.65 9.26
CA GLY A 161 -10.73 54.53 8.83
C GLY A 161 -11.13 53.15 8.31
N ALA A 162 -10.39 52.10 8.70
CA ALA A 162 -10.69 50.72 8.32
C ALA A 162 -11.67 50.07 9.30
N THR A 163 -12.30 48.99 8.86
CA THR A 163 -13.16 48.13 9.69
C THR A 163 -12.54 46.75 9.83
N PHE A 164 -12.56 46.20 11.04
CA PHE A 164 -12.12 44.83 11.31
C PHE A 164 -13.34 43.91 11.47
N THR A 165 -13.41 42.85 10.66
CA THR A 165 -14.42 41.80 10.77
C THR A 165 -13.76 40.52 11.25
N GLN A 166 -14.08 40.09 12.47
CA GLN A 166 -13.52 38.88 13.06
C GLN A 166 -13.97 37.62 12.30
N ASN A 167 -13.04 36.69 12.07
CA ASN A 167 -13.30 35.35 11.58
C ASN A 167 -13.25 34.36 12.76
N GLY A 168 -14.42 33.93 13.23
CA GLY A 168 -14.55 33.00 14.37
C GLY A 168 -14.06 31.57 14.09
N ASN A 169 -13.72 31.23 12.84
CA ASN A 169 -13.19 29.92 12.48
C ASN A 169 -11.67 29.80 12.68
N LEU A 170 -10.97 30.91 12.93
CA LEU A 170 -9.54 30.90 13.19
C LEU A 170 -9.24 30.74 14.69
N PRO A 171 -8.21 29.97 15.06
CA PRO A 171 -7.81 29.80 16.45
C PRO A 171 -7.42 31.16 17.03
N GLY A 172 -8.00 31.51 18.18
CA GLY A 172 -7.71 32.71 18.96
C GLY A 172 -7.88 32.41 20.45
N GLY A 173 -7.63 33.40 21.30
CA GLY A 173 -7.70 33.22 22.75
C GLY A 173 -6.77 34.16 23.50
N SER A 174 -6.53 33.88 24.78
CA SER A 174 -5.76 34.78 25.64
C SER A 174 -4.64 34.08 26.39
N ILE A 175 -3.57 34.83 26.66
CA ILE A 175 -2.49 34.45 27.59
C ILE A 175 -2.43 35.45 28.75
N THR A 176 -1.87 34.98 29.87
CA THR A 176 -1.56 35.82 31.02
C THR A 176 -0.06 36.09 31.07
N ILE A 177 0.29 37.36 31.18
CA ILE A 177 1.65 37.85 31.44
C ILE A 177 1.68 38.46 32.85
N ASP A 178 2.66 38.10 33.65
CA ASP A 178 2.88 38.62 35.00
C ASP A 178 4.39 38.78 35.27
N SER A 179 4.77 39.08 36.51
CA SER A 179 6.17 39.30 36.90
C SER A 179 7.11 38.11 36.64
N SER A 180 6.60 36.90 36.39
CA SER A 180 7.41 35.73 36.07
C SER A 180 7.81 35.66 34.59
N ASN A 181 7.07 36.32 33.69
CA ASN A 181 7.25 36.19 32.24
C ASN A 181 7.08 37.52 31.46
N ASN A 182 7.03 38.67 32.12
CA ASN A 182 6.91 40.00 31.52
C ASN A 182 8.18 40.54 30.85
N THR A 183 8.95 39.68 30.19
CA THR A 183 10.09 40.05 29.33
C THR A 183 9.72 39.77 27.87
N LEU A 184 10.42 40.33 26.87
CA LEU A 184 10.15 39.95 25.47
C LEU A 184 10.27 38.42 25.26
N SER A 185 11.26 37.81 25.91
CA SER A 185 11.48 36.35 25.85
C SER A 185 10.33 35.59 26.50
N GLY A 186 9.89 36.00 27.69
CA GLY A 186 8.76 35.38 28.37
C GLY A 186 7.43 35.53 27.61
N ILE A 187 7.17 36.70 27.02
CA ILE A 187 5.99 36.95 26.20
C ILE A 187 6.01 36.06 24.95
N ARG A 188 7.15 35.98 24.24
CA ARG A 188 7.33 35.09 23.08
C ARG A 188 6.99 33.64 23.46
N ASP A 189 7.58 33.16 24.55
CA ASP A 189 7.44 31.76 24.97
C ASP A 189 6.00 31.46 25.42
N ALA A 190 5.34 32.40 26.09
CA ALA A 190 3.93 32.30 26.45
C ALA A 190 3.01 32.24 25.22
N ILE A 191 3.24 33.09 24.21
CA ILE A 191 2.47 33.07 22.95
C ILE A 191 2.65 31.72 22.22
N ASN A 192 3.90 31.30 22.03
CA ASN A 192 4.21 30.08 21.28
C ASN A 192 3.72 28.81 21.97
N SER A 193 3.69 28.79 23.31
CA SER A 193 3.17 27.65 24.09
C SER A 193 1.65 27.55 24.06
N ALA A 194 0.94 28.65 23.80
CA ALA A 194 -0.52 28.72 23.86
C ALA A 194 -1.22 28.29 22.55
N ASN A 195 -0.48 28.14 21.45
CA ASN A 195 -1.00 27.71 20.13
C ASN A 195 -2.24 28.51 19.65
N LEU A 196 -2.20 29.84 19.80
CA LEU A 196 -3.33 30.75 19.57
C LEU A 196 -3.44 31.28 18.14
N GLY A 197 -2.96 30.53 17.12
CA GLY A 197 -2.99 31.01 15.74
C GLY A 197 -1.91 32.07 15.40
N VAL A 198 -0.95 32.29 16.30
CA VAL A 198 0.15 33.25 16.14
C VAL A 198 1.47 32.61 16.53
N SER A 199 2.53 32.92 15.78
CA SER A 199 3.92 32.60 16.11
C SER A 199 4.65 33.88 16.51
N ALA A 200 5.29 33.86 17.67
CA ALA A 200 6.10 34.96 18.18
C ALA A 200 7.59 34.68 18.01
N SER A 201 8.35 35.72 17.66
CA SER A 201 9.80 35.70 17.57
C SER A 201 10.39 37.02 18.06
N ILE A 202 11.69 37.05 18.34
CA ILE A 202 12.42 38.28 18.67
C ILE A 202 13.44 38.52 17.58
N VAL A 203 13.35 39.67 16.92
CA VAL A 203 14.33 40.11 15.92
C VAL A 203 15.23 41.16 16.56
N ASN A 204 16.54 40.99 16.39
CA ASN A 204 17.53 42.03 16.68
C ASN A 204 17.79 42.81 15.38
N ASP A 205 17.34 44.07 15.34
CA ASP A 205 17.45 44.92 14.14
C ASP A 205 18.76 45.75 14.10
N GLY A 206 19.63 45.62 15.11
CA GLY A 206 20.90 46.36 15.21
C GLY A 206 20.77 47.85 15.57
N SER A 207 19.57 48.34 15.86
CA SER A 207 19.34 49.73 16.29
C SER A 207 19.70 49.95 17.77
N GLY A 208 19.54 51.18 18.27
CA GLY A 208 19.80 51.51 19.68
C GLY A 208 18.87 50.81 20.69
N ASN A 209 17.68 50.38 20.25
CA ASN A 209 16.78 49.51 21.01
C ASN A 209 16.49 48.26 20.17
N PRO A 210 17.44 47.32 20.09
CA PRO A 210 17.50 46.41 18.95
C PRO A 210 16.45 45.31 18.95
N TYR A 211 15.87 44.97 20.11
CA TYR A 211 15.04 43.78 20.25
C TYR A 211 13.56 44.08 20.00
N ARG A 212 12.98 43.50 18.96
CA ARG A 212 11.54 43.64 18.61
C ARG A 212 10.83 42.32 18.73
N LEU A 213 9.67 42.31 19.40
CA LEU A 213 8.73 41.21 19.27
C LEU A 213 8.08 41.26 17.88
N VAL A 214 8.18 40.17 17.14
CA VAL A 214 7.55 40.00 15.83
C VAL A 214 6.53 38.88 15.94
N LEU A 215 5.29 39.20 15.59
CA LEU A 215 4.15 38.30 15.62
C LEU A 215 3.73 37.99 14.18
N THR A 216 3.67 36.71 13.83
CA THR A 216 3.24 36.24 12.51
C THR A 216 1.98 35.40 12.68
N SER A 217 0.93 35.70 11.93
CA SER A 217 -0.26 34.84 11.91
C SER A 217 0.11 33.47 11.33
N THR A 218 -0.38 32.39 11.94
CA THR A 218 -0.24 31.04 11.35
C THR A 218 -1.28 30.78 10.27
N ALA A 219 -2.33 31.61 10.20
CA ALA A 219 -3.25 31.64 9.08
C ALA A 219 -2.61 32.43 7.92
N GLY A 220 -2.83 31.99 6.69
CA GLY A 220 -2.52 32.78 5.50
C GLY A 220 -3.76 33.52 5.00
N GLY A 221 -3.55 34.45 4.08
CA GLY A 221 -4.66 35.07 3.37
C GLY A 221 -5.11 36.39 3.98
N SER A 222 -6.12 36.99 3.36
CA SER A 222 -6.74 38.24 3.82
C SER A 222 -7.48 38.12 5.16
N ASN A 223 -7.69 36.90 5.65
CA ASN A 223 -8.31 36.62 6.94
C ASN A 223 -7.28 36.48 8.09
N SER A 224 -5.99 36.67 7.79
CA SER A 224 -4.90 36.50 8.76
C SER A 224 -4.65 37.75 9.62
N GLU A 225 -5.43 38.82 9.43
CA GLU A 225 -5.25 40.09 10.14
C GLU A 225 -5.56 39.92 11.63
N MET A 226 -4.64 40.36 12.49
CA MET A 226 -4.68 40.23 13.93
C MET A 226 -5.28 41.46 14.59
N LYS A 227 -6.17 41.21 15.55
CA LYS A 227 -6.54 42.14 16.60
C LYS A 227 -6.06 41.61 17.95
N ILE A 228 -5.19 42.40 18.60
CA ILE A 228 -4.53 42.12 19.87
C ILE A 228 -5.05 43.12 20.91
N SER A 229 -5.77 42.61 21.92
CA SER A 229 -6.28 43.41 23.03
C SER A 229 -5.48 43.13 24.30
N VAL A 230 -5.02 44.18 24.97
CA VAL A 230 -4.21 44.07 26.19
C VAL A 230 -4.90 44.79 27.34
N SER A 231 -5.06 44.09 28.48
CA SER A 231 -5.69 44.62 29.70
C SER A 231 -4.86 44.26 30.93
N GLY A 232 -4.51 45.24 31.76
CA GLY A 232 -3.68 45.06 32.97
C GLY A 232 -2.60 46.13 33.05
N ASP A 233 -1.42 45.86 32.48
CA ASP A 233 -0.28 46.79 32.47
C ASP A 233 -0.32 47.77 31.29
N ALA A 234 -0.19 49.07 31.58
CA ALA A 234 -0.24 50.14 30.57
C ALA A 234 0.97 50.18 29.62
N THR A 235 2.14 49.70 30.07
CA THR A 235 3.36 49.62 29.25
C THR A 235 3.22 48.50 28.21
N LEU A 236 2.74 47.33 28.63
CA LEU A 236 2.41 46.23 27.71
C LEU A 236 1.28 46.61 26.76
N GLN A 237 0.25 47.32 27.25
CA GLN A 237 -0.82 47.83 26.39
C GLN A 237 -0.27 48.78 25.31
N SER A 238 0.61 49.71 25.69
CA SER A 238 1.28 50.65 24.78
C SER A 238 2.25 49.97 23.81
N LEU A 239 2.73 48.77 24.13
CA LEU A 239 3.64 48.00 23.29
C LEU A 239 2.91 47.12 22.27
N LEU A 240 1.82 46.46 22.68
CA LEU A 240 1.26 45.31 21.96
C LEU A 240 -0.18 45.48 21.46
N SER A 241 -0.93 46.48 21.94
CA SER A 241 -2.32 46.64 21.49
C SER A 241 -2.36 46.94 20.00
N GLN A 242 -3.14 46.16 19.28
CA GLN A 242 -3.32 46.27 17.84
C GLN A 242 -4.79 46.04 17.50
N ASP A 243 -5.45 47.06 16.97
CA ASP A 243 -6.79 46.95 16.39
C ASP A 243 -6.79 47.72 15.07
N PRO A 244 -6.94 47.05 13.90
CA PRO A 244 -7.00 47.73 12.62
C PRO A 244 -8.09 48.81 12.52
N ALA A 245 -9.15 48.71 13.34
CA ALA A 245 -10.23 49.71 13.43
C ALA A 245 -10.03 50.72 14.59
N GLY A 246 -8.90 50.66 15.31
CA GLY A 246 -8.64 51.44 16.52
C GLY A 246 -7.15 51.65 16.79
N THR A 247 -6.73 51.41 18.03
CA THR A 247 -5.35 51.63 18.49
C THR A 247 -4.38 50.64 17.85
N GLN A 248 -3.36 51.16 17.16
CA GLN A 248 -2.34 50.35 16.48
C GLN A 248 -0.94 50.74 16.98
N ASN A 249 -0.49 50.04 18.02
CA ASN A 249 0.83 50.28 18.63
C ASN A 249 1.94 49.50 17.94
N MET A 250 1.59 48.42 17.23
CA MET A 250 2.51 47.66 16.40
C MET A 250 2.54 48.23 14.97
N THR A 251 3.60 47.91 14.24
CA THR A 251 3.73 48.23 12.82
C THR A 251 3.51 46.96 12.00
N GLU A 252 2.60 47.02 11.04
CA GLU A 252 2.42 45.93 10.09
C GLU A 252 3.53 45.95 9.04
N VAL A 253 4.31 44.87 9.02
CA VAL A 253 5.45 44.65 8.11
C VAL A 253 5.00 43.93 6.85
N THR A 254 3.98 43.08 6.98
CA THR A 254 3.40 42.32 5.87
C THR A 254 1.92 42.19 6.11
N THR A 255 1.12 42.47 5.07
CA THR A 255 -0.33 42.36 5.10
C THR A 255 -0.76 40.96 4.70
N GLY A 256 -1.78 40.43 5.38
CA GLY A 256 -2.43 39.20 4.99
C GLY A 256 -3.10 39.33 3.62
N GLN A 257 -2.74 38.47 2.67
CA GLN A 257 -3.36 38.49 1.34
C GLN A 257 -3.52 37.09 0.79
N ASN A 258 -4.59 36.85 0.02
CA ASN A 258 -4.84 35.56 -0.61
C ASN A 258 -3.92 35.35 -1.81
N ALA A 259 -3.62 34.10 -2.12
CA ALA A 259 -3.12 33.73 -3.43
C ALA A 259 -4.20 34.00 -4.47
N LEU A 260 -3.82 34.56 -5.61
CA LEU A 260 -4.70 34.82 -6.75
C LEU A 260 -4.11 34.18 -7.99
N ALA A 261 -4.93 33.43 -8.71
CA ALA A 261 -4.59 32.85 -9.99
C ALA A 261 -5.80 32.79 -10.91
N THR A 262 -5.58 32.50 -12.19
CA THR A 262 -6.65 32.11 -13.11
C THR A 262 -6.38 30.71 -13.66
N ILE A 263 -7.41 29.89 -13.76
CA ILE A 263 -7.36 28.56 -14.40
C ILE A 263 -8.30 28.60 -15.60
N ASN A 264 -7.76 28.48 -16.81
CA ASN A 264 -8.51 28.66 -18.06
C ASN A 264 -9.30 29.99 -18.09
N GLY A 265 -8.72 31.06 -17.50
CA GLY A 265 -9.34 32.38 -17.39
C GLY A 265 -10.32 32.55 -16.21
N ILE A 266 -10.64 31.49 -15.47
CA ILE A 266 -11.51 31.56 -14.28
C ILE A 266 -10.66 31.97 -13.07
N THR A 267 -11.00 33.09 -12.44
CA THR A 267 -10.32 33.56 -11.23
C THR A 267 -10.56 32.60 -10.06
N VAL A 268 -9.47 32.22 -9.41
CA VAL A 268 -9.45 31.43 -8.19
C VAL A 268 -8.62 32.13 -7.12
N GLN A 269 -9.02 31.98 -5.87
CA GLN A 269 -8.33 32.53 -4.72
C GLN A 269 -8.18 31.48 -3.62
N SER A 270 -7.10 31.56 -2.86
CA SER A 270 -6.89 30.71 -1.68
C SER A 270 -6.21 31.50 -0.57
N PRO A 271 -6.56 31.26 0.70
CA PRO A 271 -5.82 31.83 1.84
C PRO A 271 -4.39 31.24 1.95
N THR A 272 -4.07 30.17 1.23
CA THR A 272 -2.72 29.59 1.23
C THR A 272 -2.15 29.57 -0.18
N ASN A 273 -0.85 29.26 -0.30
CA ASN A 273 -0.23 29.00 -1.60
C ASN A 273 -0.63 27.64 -2.18
N THR A 274 -1.63 26.94 -1.61
CA THR A 274 -2.20 25.74 -2.19
C THR A 274 -3.62 26.03 -2.68
N LEU A 275 -3.83 25.82 -3.98
CA LEU A 275 -5.13 25.83 -4.64
C LEU A 275 -5.68 24.42 -4.64
N SER A 276 -6.46 24.07 -3.62
CA SER A 276 -6.99 22.72 -3.44
C SER A 276 -8.27 22.50 -4.23
N ASN A 277 -8.35 21.39 -4.97
CA ASN A 277 -9.54 20.94 -5.72
C ASN A 277 -10.16 22.02 -6.62
N VAL A 278 -9.32 22.88 -7.21
CA VAL A 278 -9.74 23.99 -8.09
C VAL A 278 -10.22 23.50 -9.45
N VAL A 279 -9.69 22.36 -9.90
CA VAL A 279 -10.34 21.44 -10.82
C VAL A 279 -10.49 20.12 -10.07
N ASP A 280 -11.60 19.43 -10.26
CA ASP A 280 -11.90 18.20 -9.52
C ASP A 280 -10.73 17.20 -9.57
N GLY A 281 -10.28 16.75 -8.40
CA GLY A 281 -9.14 15.85 -8.25
C GLY A 281 -7.77 16.47 -8.52
N THR A 282 -7.64 17.80 -8.62
CA THR A 282 -6.36 18.50 -8.82
C THR A 282 -6.07 19.51 -7.72
N SER A 283 -4.81 19.60 -7.30
CA SER A 283 -4.33 20.64 -6.40
C SER A 283 -3.03 21.25 -6.93
N PHE A 284 -2.94 22.57 -6.91
CA PHE A 284 -1.74 23.31 -7.34
C PHE A 284 -1.09 24.03 -6.16
N THR A 285 0.19 23.76 -5.91
CA THR A 285 0.98 24.47 -4.90
C THR A 285 1.85 25.50 -5.60
N LEU A 286 1.55 26.77 -5.35
CA LEU A 286 2.14 27.94 -5.96
C LEU A 286 3.45 28.29 -5.28
N SER A 287 4.47 28.60 -6.07
CA SER A 287 5.81 28.98 -5.59
C SER A 287 6.22 30.37 -6.06
N LYS A 288 5.78 30.79 -7.25
CA LYS A 288 6.05 32.11 -7.83
C LYS A 288 4.88 32.59 -8.68
N THR A 289 4.85 33.89 -8.95
CA THR A 289 3.97 34.46 -9.98
C THR A 289 4.47 34.09 -11.39
N GLY A 290 3.55 34.01 -12.34
CA GLY A 290 3.85 33.64 -13.72
C GLY A 290 2.78 32.75 -14.35
N SER A 291 2.92 32.46 -15.64
CA SER A 291 2.01 31.62 -16.38
C SER A 291 2.63 30.28 -16.74
N THR A 292 1.87 29.20 -16.63
CA THR A 292 2.28 27.86 -17.04
C THR A 292 1.08 27.03 -17.47
N THR A 293 1.32 25.89 -18.13
CA THR A 293 0.25 24.98 -18.55
C THR A 293 0.42 23.63 -17.87
N VAL A 294 -0.59 23.20 -17.12
CA VAL A 294 -0.61 21.88 -16.49
C VAL A 294 -1.37 20.93 -17.40
N THR A 295 -0.72 19.86 -17.85
CA THR A 295 -1.34 18.79 -18.63
C THR A 295 -1.58 17.58 -17.74
N VAL A 296 -2.84 17.18 -17.60
CA VAL A 296 -3.25 15.94 -16.94
C VAL A 296 -3.53 14.90 -18.01
N ALA A 297 -2.80 13.79 -17.97
CA ALA A 297 -2.94 12.69 -18.92
C ALA A 297 -2.70 11.34 -18.21
N ASN A 298 -3.07 10.24 -18.87
CA ASN A 298 -2.75 8.89 -18.38
C ASN A 298 -1.23 8.74 -18.21
N ASP A 299 -0.81 8.09 -17.12
CA ASP A 299 0.59 7.71 -16.90
C ASP A 299 0.83 6.27 -17.37
N PRO A 300 1.40 6.06 -18.57
CA PRO A 300 1.66 4.72 -19.08
C PRO A 300 2.79 4.02 -18.34
N THR A 301 3.56 4.73 -17.50
CA THR A 301 4.80 4.23 -16.89
C THR A 301 4.52 3.06 -15.95
N ALA A 302 3.54 3.22 -15.06
CA ALA A 302 3.18 2.18 -14.10
C ALA A 302 2.70 0.90 -14.81
N THR A 303 1.81 1.06 -15.79
CA THR A 303 1.30 -0.02 -16.65
C THR A 303 2.42 -0.72 -17.40
N THR A 304 3.30 0.03 -18.07
CA THR A 304 4.41 -0.51 -18.85
C THR A 304 5.33 -1.33 -17.95
N ASN A 305 5.70 -0.80 -16.79
CA ASN A 305 6.55 -1.51 -15.83
C ASN A 305 5.88 -2.77 -15.29
N ALA A 306 4.58 -2.74 -15.05
CA ALA A 306 3.84 -3.92 -14.60
C ALA A 306 3.86 -5.05 -15.66
N VAL A 307 3.63 -4.71 -16.93
CA VAL A 307 3.70 -5.69 -18.04
C VAL A 307 5.12 -6.24 -18.23
N VAL A 308 6.14 -5.37 -18.14
CA VAL A 308 7.55 -5.79 -18.20
C VAL A 308 7.89 -6.74 -17.06
N ASN A 309 7.47 -6.44 -15.83
CA ASN A 309 7.72 -7.29 -14.68
C ASN A 309 6.99 -8.62 -14.76
N PHE A 310 5.79 -8.65 -15.33
CA PHE A 310 5.08 -9.89 -15.64
C PHE A 310 5.84 -10.77 -16.63
N VAL A 311 6.30 -10.20 -17.75
CA VAL A 311 7.10 -10.96 -18.73
C VAL A 311 8.39 -11.46 -18.12
N LYS A 312 9.10 -10.64 -17.31
CA LYS A 312 10.29 -11.08 -16.59
C LYS A 312 9.99 -12.22 -15.61
N GLY A 313 8.95 -12.10 -14.80
CA GLY A 313 8.54 -13.11 -13.83
C GLY A 313 8.14 -14.43 -14.52
N TYR A 314 7.37 -14.34 -15.61
CA TYR A 314 7.03 -15.50 -16.44
C TYR A 314 8.27 -16.15 -17.05
N ASN A 315 9.17 -15.37 -17.65
CA ASN A 315 10.38 -15.90 -18.28
C ASN A 315 11.31 -16.57 -17.26
N ALA A 316 11.45 -16.01 -16.06
CA ALA A 316 12.22 -16.64 -14.99
C ALA A 316 11.63 -18.00 -14.57
N LEU A 317 10.29 -18.08 -14.48
CA LEU A 317 9.58 -19.34 -14.23
C LEU A 317 9.77 -20.32 -15.39
N ARG A 318 9.61 -19.86 -16.64
CA ARG A 318 9.74 -20.69 -17.85
C ARG A 318 11.14 -21.25 -18.01
N VAL A 319 12.17 -20.43 -17.82
CA VAL A 319 13.59 -20.85 -17.87
C VAL A 319 13.87 -21.90 -16.80
N SER A 320 13.40 -21.68 -15.56
CA SER A 320 13.51 -22.68 -14.50
C SER A 320 12.82 -24.00 -14.88
N LEU A 321 11.59 -23.94 -15.38
CA LEU A 321 10.84 -25.13 -15.80
C LEU A 321 11.52 -25.89 -16.95
N ASN A 322 12.04 -25.17 -17.95
CA ASN A 322 12.79 -25.76 -19.06
C ASN A 322 14.05 -26.47 -18.54
N ALA A 323 14.83 -25.84 -17.65
CA ALA A 323 16.02 -26.44 -17.07
C ALA A 323 15.71 -27.69 -16.24
N LEU A 324 14.59 -27.69 -15.51
CA LEU A 324 14.17 -28.82 -14.68
C LEU A 324 13.64 -30.01 -15.48
N THR A 325 12.95 -29.75 -16.59
CA THR A 325 12.27 -30.79 -17.39
C THR A 325 13.04 -31.20 -18.65
N ASN A 326 14.20 -30.60 -18.90
CA ASN A 326 15.03 -30.87 -20.07
C ASN A 326 15.35 -32.37 -20.21
N ILE A 327 15.15 -32.91 -21.40
CA ILE A 327 15.56 -34.27 -21.77
C ILE A 327 16.57 -34.15 -22.91
N ASP A 328 17.82 -34.45 -22.61
CA ASP A 328 18.90 -34.57 -23.59
C ASP A 328 19.00 -36.03 -24.05
N THR A 329 18.55 -36.29 -25.27
CA THR A 329 18.58 -37.62 -25.88
C THR A 329 19.99 -38.04 -26.32
N ALA A 330 20.95 -37.11 -26.39
CA ALA A 330 22.34 -37.37 -26.75
C ALA A 330 23.22 -37.66 -25.53
N ASN A 331 22.93 -37.01 -24.39
CA ASN A 331 23.63 -37.25 -23.13
C ASN A 331 22.69 -37.13 -21.93
N SER A 332 22.27 -38.26 -21.37
CA SER A 332 21.37 -38.28 -20.21
C SER A 332 21.94 -37.66 -18.93
N ALA A 333 23.26 -37.41 -18.86
CA ALA A 333 23.86 -36.64 -17.76
C ALA A 333 23.47 -35.15 -17.77
N ASN A 334 22.98 -34.63 -18.90
CA ASN A 334 22.49 -33.26 -19.06
C ASN A 334 20.97 -33.14 -18.83
N ASN A 335 20.30 -34.23 -18.45
CA ASN A 335 18.88 -34.21 -18.13
C ASN A 335 18.62 -33.32 -16.91
N GLY A 336 17.51 -32.59 -16.96
CA GLY A 336 17.04 -31.84 -15.80
C GLY A 336 16.67 -32.77 -14.64
N PRO A 337 16.72 -32.30 -13.37
CA PRO A 337 16.38 -33.12 -12.21
C PRO A 337 14.96 -33.72 -12.23
N LEU A 338 14.03 -33.11 -12.98
CA LEU A 338 12.64 -33.52 -13.17
C LEU A 338 12.37 -33.98 -14.62
N ALA A 339 13.41 -34.42 -15.33
CA ALA A 339 13.28 -34.97 -16.66
C ALA A 339 12.28 -36.14 -16.68
N GLY A 340 11.24 -36.01 -17.50
CA GLY A 340 10.17 -37.02 -17.60
C GLY A 340 9.05 -36.88 -16.58
N ASP A 341 9.12 -35.92 -15.65
CA ASP A 341 8.02 -35.67 -14.71
C ASP A 341 6.77 -35.15 -15.44
N VAL A 342 5.69 -35.91 -15.37
CA VAL A 342 4.43 -35.63 -16.08
C VAL A 342 3.65 -34.47 -15.44
N SER A 343 3.82 -34.25 -14.14
CA SER A 343 3.08 -33.24 -13.39
C SER A 343 3.61 -31.82 -13.67
N THR A 344 4.93 -31.67 -13.78
CA THR A 344 5.61 -30.43 -14.14
C THR A 344 5.34 -30.05 -15.60
N LYS A 345 5.19 -31.04 -16.49
CA LYS A 345 4.74 -30.81 -17.87
C LYS A 345 3.28 -30.36 -17.95
N ALA A 346 2.40 -30.97 -17.15
CA ALA A 346 0.99 -30.54 -17.06
C ALA A 346 0.87 -29.09 -16.57
N LEU A 347 1.71 -28.70 -15.60
CA LEU A 347 1.83 -27.32 -15.13
C LEU A 347 2.20 -26.36 -16.28
N ILE A 348 3.25 -26.68 -17.04
CA ILE A 348 3.69 -25.87 -18.18
C ILE A 348 2.54 -25.66 -19.16
N ASN A 349 1.79 -26.72 -19.47
CA ASN A 349 0.66 -26.66 -20.38
C ASN A 349 -0.46 -25.78 -19.82
N GLN A 350 -0.83 -25.93 -18.55
CA GLN A 350 -1.90 -25.13 -17.94
C GLN A 350 -1.60 -23.62 -17.97
N ILE A 351 -0.35 -23.22 -17.70
CA ILE A 351 0.06 -21.82 -17.81
C ILE A 351 0.03 -21.35 -19.27
N THR A 352 0.52 -22.17 -20.20
CA THR A 352 0.57 -21.84 -21.62
C THR A 352 -0.82 -21.74 -22.24
N ASP A 353 -1.75 -22.61 -21.81
CA ASP A 353 -3.15 -22.61 -22.24
C ASP A 353 -3.82 -21.30 -21.85
N VAL A 354 -3.62 -20.83 -20.61
CA VAL A 354 -4.17 -19.53 -20.17
C VAL A 354 -3.61 -18.39 -21.03
N LEU A 355 -2.30 -18.37 -21.32
CA LEU A 355 -1.68 -17.33 -22.16
C LEU A 355 -2.16 -17.37 -23.62
N GLY A 356 -2.57 -18.56 -24.11
CA GLY A 356 -3.11 -18.77 -25.45
C GLY A 356 -4.59 -18.41 -25.60
N GLN A 357 -5.32 -18.20 -24.51
CA GLN A 357 -6.74 -17.82 -24.58
C GLN A 357 -6.90 -16.44 -25.19
N ALA A 358 -7.97 -16.26 -25.97
CA ALA A 358 -8.44 -14.94 -26.36
C ALA A 358 -9.14 -14.29 -25.16
N ILE A 359 -8.49 -13.30 -24.57
CA ILE A 359 -8.98 -12.55 -23.41
C ILE A 359 -8.99 -11.08 -23.79
N GLY A 360 -10.02 -10.33 -23.40
CA GLY A 360 -10.12 -8.88 -23.65
C GLY A 360 -11.35 -8.51 -24.46
N ASN A 361 -11.43 -7.23 -24.84
CA ASN A 361 -12.54 -6.68 -25.59
C ASN A 361 -12.06 -5.65 -26.63
N GLY A 362 -12.88 -5.44 -27.66
CA GLY A 362 -12.57 -4.46 -28.71
C GLY A 362 -11.31 -4.83 -29.51
N ALA A 363 -10.36 -3.90 -29.62
CA ALA A 363 -9.17 -4.04 -30.45
C ALA A 363 -8.09 -4.95 -29.82
N TYR A 364 -8.11 -5.11 -28.49
CA TYR A 364 -7.10 -5.86 -27.75
C TYR A 364 -7.73 -7.09 -27.12
N GLN A 365 -7.55 -8.24 -27.77
CA GLN A 365 -8.14 -9.54 -27.36
C GLN A 365 -7.10 -10.65 -27.15
N SER A 366 -5.82 -10.29 -27.10
CA SER A 366 -4.71 -11.21 -26.80
C SER A 366 -3.44 -10.48 -26.38
N LEU A 367 -2.49 -11.17 -25.74
CA LEU A 367 -1.16 -10.63 -25.46
C LEU A 367 -0.43 -10.15 -26.74
N GLY A 368 -0.62 -10.86 -27.86
CA GLY A 368 -0.03 -10.48 -29.14
C GLY A 368 -0.52 -9.11 -29.65
N SER A 369 -1.79 -8.76 -29.37
CA SER A 369 -2.38 -7.48 -29.79
C SER A 369 -1.75 -6.26 -29.12
N ILE A 370 -1.07 -6.45 -27.99
CA ILE A 370 -0.32 -5.40 -27.28
C ILE A 370 1.20 -5.53 -27.43
N GLY A 371 1.68 -6.37 -28.36
CA GLY A 371 3.10 -6.56 -28.62
C GLY A 371 3.82 -7.55 -27.70
N VAL A 372 3.09 -8.38 -26.94
CA VAL A 372 3.68 -9.47 -26.14
C VAL A 372 3.53 -10.78 -26.91
N THR A 373 4.64 -11.39 -27.32
CA THR A 373 4.63 -12.61 -28.16
C THR A 373 5.40 -13.75 -27.51
N MET A 374 4.99 -14.98 -27.79
CA MET A 374 5.62 -16.20 -27.26
C MET A 374 6.56 -16.81 -28.31
N GLY A 375 7.80 -17.10 -27.91
CA GLY A 375 8.79 -17.81 -28.72
C GLY A 375 8.57 -19.33 -28.71
N SER A 376 9.33 -20.04 -29.55
CA SER A 376 9.25 -21.51 -29.66
C SER A 376 9.69 -22.27 -28.40
N ASP A 377 10.53 -21.66 -27.57
CA ASP A 377 10.95 -22.19 -26.26
C ASP A 377 9.91 -21.91 -25.14
N GLY A 378 8.83 -21.22 -25.50
CA GLY A 378 7.75 -20.77 -24.64
C GLY A 378 8.09 -19.54 -23.80
N THR A 379 9.20 -18.83 -24.04
CA THR A 379 9.46 -17.54 -23.38
C THR A 379 8.67 -16.42 -24.05
N LEU A 380 8.37 -15.35 -23.31
CA LEU A 380 7.70 -14.16 -23.80
C LEU A 380 8.71 -13.06 -24.19
N SER A 381 8.40 -12.32 -25.25
CA SER A 381 9.12 -11.12 -25.68
C SER A 381 8.17 -9.92 -25.77
N ILE A 382 8.71 -8.71 -25.61
CA ILE A 382 7.94 -7.45 -25.65
C ILE A 382 8.44 -6.57 -26.80
N ASP A 383 7.51 -6.15 -27.66
CA ASP A 383 7.67 -4.98 -28.53
C ASP A 383 7.26 -3.72 -27.74
N ASN A 384 8.26 -3.00 -27.20
CA ASN A 384 8.02 -1.83 -26.34
C ASN A 384 7.25 -0.71 -27.05
N THR A 385 7.43 -0.56 -28.37
CA THR A 385 6.74 0.46 -29.15
C THR A 385 5.27 0.11 -29.32
N LYS A 386 4.95 -1.14 -29.66
CA LYS A 386 3.55 -1.60 -29.73
C LYS A 386 2.85 -1.54 -28.38
N LEU A 387 3.54 -1.93 -27.30
CA LEU A 387 3.00 -1.86 -25.95
C LEU A 387 2.69 -0.41 -25.56
N ALA A 388 3.64 0.51 -25.76
CA ALA A 388 3.44 1.93 -25.46
C ALA A 388 2.27 2.52 -26.28
N ASN A 389 2.18 2.19 -27.57
CA ASN A 389 1.08 2.65 -28.43
C ASN A 389 -0.27 2.09 -27.98
N ALA A 390 -0.34 0.81 -27.59
CA ALA A 390 -1.58 0.21 -27.11
C ALA A 390 -2.06 0.82 -25.79
N ILE A 391 -1.14 1.05 -24.84
CA ILE A 391 -1.44 1.71 -23.58
C ILE A 391 -1.92 3.13 -23.83
N ALA A 392 -1.26 3.89 -24.71
CA ALA A 392 -1.65 5.26 -25.03
C ALA A 392 -3.02 5.33 -25.73
N ALA A 393 -3.32 4.39 -26.62
CA ALA A 393 -4.57 4.39 -27.39
C ALA A 393 -5.78 3.95 -26.56
N SER A 394 -5.64 2.93 -25.71
CA SER A 394 -6.76 2.42 -24.88
C SER A 394 -6.27 1.76 -23.59
N PRO A 395 -5.91 2.55 -22.55
CA PRO A 395 -5.40 2.02 -21.29
C PRO A 395 -6.35 1.03 -20.62
N SER A 396 -7.66 1.28 -20.70
CA SER A 396 -8.69 0.43 -20.09
C SER A 396 -8.83 -0.94 -20.77
N GLN A 397 -8.63 -1.02 -22.09
CA GLN A 397 -8.66 -2.28 -22.81
C GLN A 397 -7.39 -3.10 -22.52
N VAL A 398 -6.22 -2.46 -22.43
CA VAL A 398 -4.98 -3.11 -21.98
C VAL A 398 -5.12 -3.61 -20.54
N ALA A 399 -5.71 -2.80 -19.64
CA ALA A 399 -6.02 -3.23 -18.28
C ALA A 399 -6.95 -4.44 -18.27
N GLY A 400 -7.97 -4.42 -19.12
CA GLY A 400 -8.94 -5.51 -19.30
C GLY A 400 -8.30 -6.84 -19.68
N LEU A 401 -7.19 -6.83 -20.43
CA LEU A 401 -6.43 -8.05 -20.73
C LEU A 401 -5.88 -8.72 -19.46
N PHE A 402 -5.38 -7.96 -18.50
CA PHE A 402 -4.67 -8.49 -17.34
C PHE A 402 -5.54 -8.61 -16.09
N ALA A 403 -6.21 -7.53 -15.71
CA ALA A 403 -7.10 -7.49 -14.54
C ALA A 403 -8.47 -8.11 -14.84
N GLY A 404 -8.86 -8.14 -16.12
CA GLY A 404 -10.21 -8.49 -16.55
C GLY A 404 -11.09 -7.27 -16.71
N ALA A 405 -12.24 -7.47 -17.33
CA ALA A 405 -13.19 -6.41 -17.63
C ALA A 405 -14.62 -6.84 -17.28
N GLY A 406 -15.40 -5.87 -16.81
CA GLY A 406 -16.84 -5.98 -16.67
C GLY A 406 -17.52 -4.99 -17.62
N THR A 407 -18.41 -5.47 -18.48
CA THR A 407 -19.21 -4.64 -19.39
C THR A 407 -20.70 -4.80 -19.08
N SER A 408 -21.52 -3.85 -19.53
CA SER A 408 -22.97 -3.95 -19.43
C SER A 408 -23.64 -3.59 -20.75
N THR A 409 -24.83 -4.17 -20.97
CA THR A 409 -25.73 -3.79 -22.07
C THR A 409 -26.59 -2.57 -21.74
N ASP A 410 -26.65 -2.13 -20.48
CA ASP A 410 -27.45 -1.00 -20.01
C ASP A 410 -26.52 0.13 -19.54
N ALA A 411 -26.72 1.35 -20.04
CA ALA A 411 -25.86 2.51 -19.78
C ALA A 411 -25.89 2.99 -18.32
N GLN A 412 -26.90 2.60 -17.53
CA GLN A 412 -27.03 2.92 -16.11
C GLN A 412 -26.59 1.75 -15.21
N LEU A 413 -26.06 0.68 -15.81
CA LEU A 413 -25.38 -0.40 -15.11
C LEU A 413 -23.87 -0.33 -15.38
N SER A 414 -23.07 -0.53 -14.33
CA SER A 414 -21.63 -0.70 -14.48
C SER A 414 -21.13 -1.82 -13.58
N VAL A 415 -19.96 -2.38 -13.91
CA VAL A 415 -19.30 -3.39 -13.10
C VAL A 415 -18.05 -2.77 -12.48
N PRO A 416 -18.18 -2.04 -11.36
CA PRO A 416 -17.05 -1.36 -10.74
C PRO A 416 -16.00 -2.32 -10.20
N LYS A 417 -16.39 -3.54 -9.83
CA LYS A 417 -15.51 -4.52 -9.20
C LYS A 417 -16.04 -5.95 -9.38
N PHE A 418 -15.11 -6.89 -9.48
CA PHE A 418 -15.36 -8.32 -9.28
C PHE A 418 -14.16 -8.93 -8.53
N ALA A 419 -14.34 -10.10 -7.93
CA ALA A 419 -13.29 -10.81 -7.21
C ALA A 419 -12.74 -11.98 -8.04
N ASP A 420 -11.65 -12.60 -7.57
CA ASP A 420 -11.12 -13.82 -8.18
C ASP A 420 -12.10 -15.01 -8.11
N SER A 421 -13.04 -15.00 -7.15
CA SER A 421 -14.13 -15.97 -7.03
C SER A 421 -15.23 -15.77 -8.08
N THR A 422 -15.32 -14.58 -8.69
CA THR A 422 -16.32 -14.30 -9.73
C THR A 422 -15.97 -15.08 -10.99
N LYS A 423 -16.91 -15.90 -11.47
CA LYS A 423 -16.70 -16.67 -12.70
C LYS A 423 -16.85 -15.74 -13.92
N SER A 424 -16.05 -15.97 -14.96
CA SER A 424 -16.28 -15.31 -16.25
C SER A 424 -17.63 -15.77 -16.83
N GLY A 425 -18.42 -14.85 -17.36
CA GLY A 425 -19.75 -15.14 -17.90
C GLY A 425 -20.61 -13.89 -18.10
N THR A 426 -21.77 -14.08 -18.71
CA THR A 426 -22.80 -13.04 -18.87
C THR A 426 -23.95 -13.32 -17.92
N TYR A 427 -24.35 -12.31 -17.15
CA TYR A 427 -25.29 -12.42 -16.04
C TYR A 427 -26.41 -11.39 -16.21
N ALA A 428 -27.66 -11.85 -16.26
CA ALA A 428 -28.82 -10.97 -16.32
C ALA A 428 -28.98 -10.20 -15.00
N VAL A 429 -29.35 -8.92 -15.07
CA VAL A 429 -29.58 -8.06 -13.90
C VAL A 429 -31.03 -7.62 -13.87
N THR A 430 -31.65 -7.73 -12.70
CA THR A 430 -33.01 -7.22 -12.43
C THR A 430 -32.97 -6.32 -11.20
N VAL A 431 -33.58 -5.14 -11.28
CA VAL A 431 -33.63 -4.17 -10.18
C VAL A 431 -35.05 -4.07 -9.67
N SER A 432 -35.28 -4.39 -8.39
CA SER A 432 -36.59 -4.32 -7.73
C SER A 432 -36.78 -3.02 -6.92
N GLN A 433 -35.70 -2.33 -6.56
CA GLN A 433 -35.73 -1.03 -5.89
C GLN A 433 -34.49 -0.23 -6.29
N LEU A 434 -34.65 1.06 -6.60
CA LEU A 434 -33.51 1.96 -6.77
C LEU A 434 -33.02 2.49 -5.43
N ALA A 435 -31.73 2.80 -5.37
CA ALA A 435 -31.20 3.52 -4.23
C ALA A 435 -31.74 4.95 -4.18
N THR A 436 -31.97 5.48 -2.98
CA THR A 436 -32.35 6.88 -2.78
C THR A 436 -31.40 7.59 -1.82
N GLN A 437 -31.36 8.91 -1.91
CA GLN A 437 -30.62 9.76 -0.98
C GLN A 437 -31.48 10.08 0.25
N GLY A 438 -30.83 10.21 1.39
CA GLY A 438 -31.45 10.73 2.60
C GLY A 438 -31.65 12.23 2.53
N SER A 439 -32.76 12.70 3.06
CA SER A 439 -33.11 14.13 3.08
C SER A 439 -33.78 14.54 4.38
N LEU A 440 -33.70 15.83 4.69
CA LEU A 440 -34.45 16.48 5.74
C LEU A 440 -35.09 17.74 5.17
N LYS A 441 -36.42 17.76 5.11
CA LYS A 441 -37.19 18.92 4.68
C LYS A 441 -37.77 19.64 5.90
N GLY A 442 -37.55 20.95 5.98
CA GLY A 442 -38.12 21.78 7.03
C GLY A 442 -39.65 21.77 7.03
N SER A 443 -40.27 22.02 8.18
CA SER A 443 -41.74 22.07 8.32
C SER A 443 -42.32 23.47 8.16
N ALA A 444 -41.49 24.50 8.04
CA ALA A 444 -41.87 25.90 7.91
C ALA A 444 -40.78 26.67 7.14
N ALA A 445 -41.12 27.89 6.70
CA ALA A 445 -40.15 28.79 6.10
C ALA A 445 -39.02 29.12 7.10
N ALA A 446 -37.78 29.14 6.63
CA ALA A 446 -36.65 29.48 7.48
C ALA A 446 -36.69 30.95 7.90
N ASN A 447 -36.38 31.22 9.18
CA ASN A 447 -36.13 32.58 9.64
C ASN A 447 -34.88 33.12 8.95
N THR A 448 -35.07 34.14 8.11
CA THR A 448 -33.99 34.73 7.33
C THR A 448 -33.17 35.78 8.07
N THR A 449 -33.52 36.09 9.32
CA THR A 449 -32.76 36.99 10.18
C THR A 449 -32.04 36.17 11.25
N ILE A 450 -30.71 36.12 11.16
CA ILE A 450 -29.84 35.40 12.09
C ILE A 450 -29.31 36.38 13.14
N THR A 451 -29.49 36.04 14.40
CA THR A 451 -29.01 36.80 15.57
C THR A 451 -28.03 35.92 16.34
N ALA A 452 -26.84 36.46 16.61
CA ALA A 452 -25.77 35.75 17.30
C ALA A 452 -26.22 35.23 18.68
N GLY A 453 -25.91 33.98 18.98
CA GLY A 453 -26.28 33.28 20.21
C GLY A 453 -27.76 32.90 20.34
N VAL A 454 -28.61 33.27 19.38
CA VAL A 454 -30.06 33.02 19.44
C VAL A 454 -30.47 31.91 18.48
N ASN A 455 -30.24 32.11 17.18
CA ASN A 455 -30.67 31.18 16.12
C ASN A 455 -29.56 30.91 15.10
N ASP A 456 -28.31 31.10 15.50
CA ASP A 456 -27.12 30.99 14.66
C ASP A 456 -26.45 29.61 14.72
N SER A 457 -26.68 28.80 15.76
CA SER A 457 -26.01 27.49 15.89
C SER A 457 -26.86 26.34 15.34
N LEU A 458 -26.25 25.53 14.46
CA LEU A 458 -26.79 24.26 13.99
C LEU A 458 -25.80 23.13 14.25
N SER A 459 -26.27 22.05 14.87
CA SER A 459 -25.58 20.77 14.93
C SER A 459 -26.21 19.83 13.91
N VAL A 460 -25.50 19.59 12.81
CA VAL A 460 -25.96 18.78 11.68
C VAL A 460 -25.27 17.43 11.76
N THR A 461 -26.03 16.34 11.80
CA THR A 461 -25.48 14.99 11.70
C THR A 461 -25.82 14.42 10.33
N VAL A 462 -24.79 14.07 9.55
CA VAL A 462 -24.93 13.50 8.21
C VAL A 462 -24.30 12.11 8.21
N SER A 463 -25.10 11.07 7.96
CA SER A 463 -24.62 9.68 7.97
C SER A 463 -23.85 9.30 9.26
N GLY A 464 -24.30 9.82 10.41
CA GLY A 464 -23.67 9.60 11.71
C GLY A 464 -22.50 10.54 12.05
N ILE A 465 -22.05 11.38 11.12
CA ILE A 465 -20.98 12.36 11.35
C ILE A 465 -21.61 13.69 11.78
N ALA A 466 -21.36 14.10 13.02
CA ALA A 466 -21.82 15.37 13.55
C ALA A 466 -20.86 16.51 13.16
N THR A 467 -21.42 17.62 12.67
CA THR A 467 -20.72 18.88 12.43
C THR A 467 -21.51 20.02 13.02
N ASN A 468 -20.84 20.89 13.78
CA ASN A 468 -21.44 22.09 14.33
C ASN A 468 -21.07 23.26 13.43
N ILE A 469 -22.06 24.05 13.03
CA ILE A 469 -21.87 25.26 12.25
C ILE A 469 -22.51 26.44 12.99
N THR A 470 -21.94 27.62 12.77
CA THR A 470 -22.48 28.89 13.25
C THR A 470 -22.75 29.78 12.06
N VAL A 471 -24.01 30.00 11.75
CA VAL A 471 -24.45 30.87 10.67
C VAL A 471 -24.21 32.33 11.09
N PRO A 472 -23.53 33.16 10.28
CA PRO A 472 -23.22 34.54 10.68
C PRO A 472 -24.50 35.35 10.89
N ALA A 473 -24.51 36.21 11.91
CA ALA A 473 -25.62 37.11 12.15
C ALA A 473 -25.83 38.06 10.95
N GLY A 474 -27.09 38.29 10.56
CA GLY A 474 -27.42 39.08 9.39
C GLY A 474 -28.82 38.82 8.85
N SER A 475 -29.18 39.54 7.79
CA SER A 475 -30.44 39.34 7.04
C SER A 475 -30.13 38.68 5.69
N TYR A 476 -30.85 37.61 5.38
CA TYR A 476 -30.64 36.79 4.19
C TYR A 476 -31.92 36.71 3.34
N THR A 477 -31.78 36.21 2.11
CA THR A 477 -32.88 35.54 1.41
C THR A 477 -32.85 34.04 1.76
N ALA A 478 -33.96 33.31 1.60
CA ALA A 478 -33.96 31.86 1.86
C ALA A 478 -32.91 31.12 1.02
N SER A 479 -32.72 31.51 -0.24
CA SER A 479 -31.72 30.93 -1.14
C SER A 479 -30.28 31.26 -0.72
N SER A 480 -29.99 32.52 -0.33
CA SER A 480 -28.65 32.89 0.15
C SER A 480 -28.32 32.26 1.50
N LEU A 481 -29.34 32.08 2.36
CA LEU A 481 -29.20 31.37 3.62
C LEU A 481 -28.91 29.88 3.40
N ALA A 482 -29.62 29.24 2.47
CA ALA A 482 -29.36 27.86 2.06
C ALA A 482 -27.92 27.68 1.56
N ALA A 483 -27.45 28.59 0.70
CA ALA A 483 -26.07 28.56 0.19
C ALA A 483 -25.03 28.75 1.30
N GLN A 484 -25.28 29.68 2.25
CA GLN A 484 -24.40 29.90 3.40
C GLN A 484 -24.31 28.65 4.28
N ILE A 485 -25.44 28.04 4.62
CA ILE A 485 -25.50 26.82 5.43
C ILE A 485 -24.80 25.66 4.70
N GLN A 486 -25.09 25.47 3.40
CA GLN A 486 -24.44 24.45 2.58
C GLN A 486 -22.91 24.59 2.60
N SER A 487 -22.41 25.81 2.39
CA SER A 487 -20.97 26.09 2.39
C SER A 487 -20.33 25.77 3.74
N GLN A 488 -21.01 26.08 4.85
CA GLN A 488 -20.47 25.79 6.18
C GLN A 488 -20.47 24.31 6.52
N ILE A 489 -21.53 23.56 6.15
CA ILE A 489 -21.58 22.10 6.34
C ILE A 489 -20.45 21.45 5.53
N ASN A 490 -20.35 21.78 4.24
CA ASN A 490 -19.36 21.16 3.35
C ASN A 490 -17.93 21.64 3.62
N GLY A 491 -17.75 22.73 4.39
CA GLY A 491 -16.45 23.15 4.92
C GLY A 491 -15.92 22.27 6.06
N SER A 492 -16.73 21.36 6.60
CA SER A 492 -16.32 20.43 7.66
C SER A 492 -15.22 19.47 7.17
N THR A 493 -14.10 19.42 7.87
CA THR A 493 -13.00 18.49 7.54
C THR A 493 -13.42 17.04 7.73
N ALA A 494 -14.27 16.75 8.71
CA ALA A 494 -14.79 15.41 8.96
C ALA A 494 -15.64 14.89 7.77
N LEU A 495 -16.52 15.73 7.23
CA LEU A 495 -17.35 15.38 6.07
C LEU A 495 -16.52 15.31 4.78
N GLN A 496 -15.57 16.23 4.58
CA GLN A 496 -14.64 16.18 3.43
C GLN A 496 -13.79 14.91 3.44
N ASN A 497 -13.27 14.51 4.61
CA ASN A 497 -12.52 13.26 4.76
C ASN A 497 -13.39 12.02 4.48
N ALA A 498 -14.68 12.08 4.86
CA ALA A 498 -15.66 11.04 4.56
C ALA A 498 -16.20 11.10 3.11
N LYS A 499 -15.82 12.12 2.33
CA LYS A 499 -16.32 12.41 0.98
C LYS A 499 -17.85 12.53 0.93
N ILE A 500 -18.42 13.16 1.96
CA ILE A 500 -19.86 13.42 2.09
C ILE A 500 -20.08 14.90 1.86
N ASN A 501 -21.00 15.22 0.94
CA ASN A 501 -21.48 16.57 0.72
C ASN A 501 -22.97 16.63 1.03
N VAL A 502 -23.45 17.79 1.43
CA VAL A 502 -24.86 18.10 1.55
C VAL A 502 -25.21 19.17 0.53
N SER A 503 -26.35 19.01 -0.14
CA SER A 503 -26.99 20.09 -0.90
C SER A 503 -28.12 20.68 -0.06
N VAL A 504 -28.20 22.00 0.03
CA VAL A 504 -29.27 22.72 0.72
C VAL A 504 -29.99 23.63 -0.28
N SER A 505 -31.29 23.44 -0.41
CA SER A 505 -32.13 24.25 -1.31
C SER A 505 -33.31 24.86 -0.54
N ALA A 506 -33.72 26.07 -0.93
CA ALA A 506 -34.97 26.67 -0.49
C ALA A 506 -36.04 26.48 -1.58
N ASP A 507 -37.25 26.04 -1.21
CA ASP A 507 -38.38 26.06 -2.14
C ASP A 507 -39.02 27.46 -2.25
N ALA A 508 -40.04 27.60 -3.10
CA ALA A 508 -40.71 28.89 -3.34
C ALA A 508 -41.35 29.51 -2.08
N ASN A 509 -41.58 28.70 -1.03
CA ASN A 509 -42.13 29.15 0.24
C ASN A 509 -41.03 29.41 1.29
N GLY A 510 -39.75 29.33 0.91
CA GLY A 510 -38.61 29.54 1.80
C GLY A 510 -38.33 28.35 2.73
N VAL A 511 -38.91 27.17 2.46
CA VAL A 511 -38.65 25.96 3.25
C VAL A 511 -37.33 25.34 2.80
N LEU A 512 -36.42 25.12 3.74
CA LEU A 512 -35.12 24.50 3.46
C LEU A 512 -35.24 22.98 3.35
N THR A 513 -34.59 22.41 2.33
CA THR A 513 -34.42 20.96 2.17
C THR A 513 -32.93 20.65 2.10
N PHE A 514 -32.50 19.75 2.97
CA PHE A 514 -31.14 19.24 3.05
C PHE A 514 -31.14 17.85 2.40
N THR A 515 -30.23 17.60 1.47
CA THR A 515 -30.08 16.29 0.82
C THR A 515 -28.65 15.83 0.92
N ASN A 516 -28.45 14.60 1.37
CA ASN A 516 -27.13 13.99 1.49
C ASN A 516 -26.69 13.49 0.11
N SER A 517 -25.44 13.71 -0.28
CA SER A 517 -24.91 13.25 -1.55
C SER A 517 -24.83 11.73 -1.64
N GLN A 518 -24.74 11.02 -0.51
CA GLN A 518 -24.71 9.56 -0.46
C GLN A 518 -26.08 8.94 -0.74
N TYR A 519 -26.07 7.75 -1.30
CA TYR A 519 -27.24 6.91 -1.51
C TYR A 519 -27.25 5.75 -0.52
N GLY A 520 -28.43 5.21 -0.22
CA GLY A 520 -28.57 4.02 0.61
C GLY A 520 -29.09 4.28 2.02
N SER A 521 -29.25 3.21 2.79
CA SER A 521 -29.75 3.24 4.18
C SER A 521 -28.88 4.06 5.15
N ASN A 522 -27.58 4.19 4.85
CA ASN A 522 -26.67 5.04 5.61
C ASN A 522 -26.82 6.54 5.30
N SER A 523 -27.53 6.89 4.22
CA SER A 523 -27.79 8.28 3.86
C SER A 523 -28.88 8.83 4.76
N SER A 524 -28.49 9.60 5.76
CA SER A 524 -29.40 10.22 6.72
C SER A 524 -28.94 11.63 7.07
N ILE A 525 -29.90 12.49 7.45
CA ILE A 525 -29.63 13.85 7.94
C ILE A 525 -30.50 14.09 9.17
N SER A 526 -29.89 14.62 10.22
CA SER A 526 -30.61 15.21 11.35
C SER A 526 -30.00 16.56 11.72
N ILE A 527 -30.83 17.46 12.24
CA ILE A 527 -30.42 18.82 12.61
C ILE A 527 -30.95 19.13 14.01
N SER A 528 -30.09 19.70 14.84
CA SER A 528 -30.39 20.20 16.19
C SER A 528 -29.62 21.50 16.46
N GLY A 529 -29.66 22.02 17.68
CA GLY A 529 -29.04 23.30 18.05
C GLY A 529 -30.05 24.44 18.19
N SER A 530 -29.58 25.60 18.64
CA SER A 530 -30.43 26.76 18.95
C SER A 530 -31.13 27.34 17.72
N GLY A 531 -30.52 27.23 16.53
CA GLY A 531 -31.09 27.66 15.26
C GLY A 531 -32.06 26.67 14.62
N ALA A 532 -32.13 25.41 15.09
CA ALA A 532 -32.85 24.36 14.38
C ALA A 532 -34.35 24.66 14.22
N SER A 533 -35.03 25.03 15.31
CA SER A 533 -36.47 25.36 15.25
C SER A 533 -36.77 26.57 14.36
N SER A 534 -35.85 27.54 14.32
CA SER A 534 -35.96 28.75 13.50
C SER A 534 -35.69 28.49 12.02
N LEU A 535 -34.87 27.49 11.68
CA LEU A 535 -34.38 27.26 10.31
C LEU A 535 -35.06 26.09 9.61
N VAL A 536 -35.43 25.04 10.33
CA VAL A 536 -36.12 23.86 9.78
C VAL A 536 -37.50 23.62 10.40
N GLY A 537 -37.98 24.52 11.25
CA GLY A 537 -39.27 24.40 11.92
C GLY A 537 -39.25 23.40 13.09
N GLY A 538 -40.39 23.27 13.78
CA GLY A 538 -40.52 22.43 14.97
C GLY A 538 -40.66 20.93 14.70
N SER A 539 -40.97 20.52 13.46
CA SER A 539 -41.19 19.11 13.11
C SER A 539 -40.73 18.81 11.68
N PRO A 540 -39.44 18.98 11.35
CA PRO A 540 -38.92 18.68 10.02
C PRO A 540 -39.17 17.21 9.66
N THR A 541 -39.42 16.95 8.38
CA THR A 541 -39.61 15.59 7.85
C THR A 541 -38.26 15.05 7.39
N ALA A 542 -37.72 14.08 8.13
CA ALA A 542 -36.53 13.34 7.72
C ALA A 542 -36.93 12.06 6.98
N VAL A 543 -36.26 11.79 5.86
CA VAL A 543 -36.38 10.57 5.07
C VAL A 543 -35.00 9.97 4.97
N THR A 544 -34.82 8.75 5.49
CA THR A 544 -33.59 7.99 5.29
C THR A 544 -33.55 7.48 3.84
N GLY A 545 -32.35 7.49 3.25
CA GLY A 545 -32.14 6.88 1.95
C GLY A 545 -32.39 5.37 2.00
N GLN A 546 -32.60 4.76 0.83
CA GLN A 546 -32.84 3.33 0.68
C GLN A 546 -31.76 2.74 -0.20
N ASP A 547 -31.35 1.50 0.05
CA ASP A 547 -30.39 0.79 -0.79
C ASP A 547 -31.06 0.26 -2.07
N VAL A 548 -30.27 0.08 -3.13
CA VAL A 548 -30.71 -0.66 -4.32
C VAL A 548 -31.06 -2.10 -3.94
N GLN A 549 -32.10 -2.67 -4.54
CA GLN A 549 -32.43 -4.10 -4.41
C GLN A 549 -32.59 -4.73 -5.78
N GLY A 550 -32.24 -6.01 -5.90
CA GLY A 550 -32.29 -6.70 -7.18
C GLY A 550 -31.72 -8.11 -7.15
N THR A 551 -31.62 -8.71 -8.33
CA THR A 551 -31.00 -10.01 -8.56
C THR A 551 -29.91 -9.91 -9.62
N ILE A 552 -28.89 -10.76 -9.49
CA ILE A 552 -27.87 -10.98 -10.51
C ILE A 552 -27.90 -12.47 -10.87
N ASN A 553 -28.10 -12.75 -12.16
CA ASN A 553 -28.31 -14.10 -12.69
C ASN A 553 -29.47 -14.86 -11.99
N GLY A 554 -30.54 -14.14 -11.64
CA GLY A 554 -31.69 -14.70 -10.94
C GLY A 554 -31.48 -14.98 -9.44
N VAL A 555 -30.27 -14.77 -8.91
CA VAL A 555 -29.97 -14.89 -7.48
C VAL A 555 -30.10 -13.53 -6.80
N ALA A 556 -30.76 -13.49 -5.64
CA ALA A 556 -30.87 -12.28 -4.83
C ALA A 556 -29.50 -11.70 -4.48
N ALA A 557 -29.28 -10.43 -4.82
CA ALA A 557 -28.06 -9.70 -4.52
C ALA A 557 -28.25 -8.87 -3.24
N VAL A 558 -27.15 -8.63 -2.51
CA VAL A 558 -27.16 -7.74 -1.35
C VAL A 558 -27.00 -6.31 -1.84
N GLY A 559 -27.87 -5.40 -1.41
CA GLY A 559 -27.81 -3.98 -1.76
C GLY A 559 -27.01 -3.16 -0.74
N SER A 560 -26.18 -2.22 -1.20
CA SER A 560 -25.66 -1.13 -0.36
C SER A 560 -25.41 0.11 -1.21
N GLY A 561 -26.06 1.22 -0.86
CA GLY A 561 -26.14 2.40 -1.70
C GLY A 561 -26.66 2.03 -3.09
N GLN A 562 -25.92 2.41 -4.12
CA GLN A 562 -26.22 2.09 -5.53
C GLN A 562 -25.63 0.75 -5.99
N ASN A 563 -25.01 -0.03 -5.11
CA ASN A 563 -24.29 -1.25 -5.49
C ASN A 563 -25.07 -2.51 -5.11
N LEU A 564 -25.22 -3.42 -6.08
CA LEU A 564 -25.65 -4.80 -5.88
C LEU A 564 -24.42 -5.70 -5.79
N TYR A 565 -24.32 -6.47 -4.72
CA TYR A 565 -23.26 -7.44 -4.46
C TYR A 565 -23.79 -8.85 -4.71
N GLY A 566 -23.10 -9.60 -5.57
CA GLY A 566 -23.44 -10.98 -5.90
C GLY A 566 -23.33 -11.90 -4.68
N ALA A 567 -24.21 -12.90 -4.62
CA ALA A 567 -24.32 -13.81 -3.50
C ALA A 567 -23.09 -14.71 -3.37
N THR A 568 -22.65 -14.92 -2.13
CA THR A 568 -21.51 -15.78 -1.80
C THR A 568 -21.77 -17.24 -2.21
N GLY A 569 -20.72 -17.94 -2.68
CA GLY A 569 -20.81 -19.33 -3.13
C GLY A 569 -21.50 -19.54 -4.50
N THR A 570 -21.90 -18.48 -5.19
CA THR A 570 -22.51 -18.55 -6.53
C THR A 570 -21.53 -18.17 -7.64
N ALA A 571 -21.94 -18.27 -8.91
CA ALA A 571 -21.11 -17.83 -10.04
C ALA A 571 -20.79 -16.33 -10.02
N VAL A 572 -21.61 -15.55 -9.33
CA VAL A 572 -21.48 -14.08 -9.21
C VAL A 572 -20.86 -13.67 -7.86
N ASP A 573 -20.29 -14.61 -7.10
CA ASP A 573 -19.62 -14.31 -5.84
C ASP A 573 -18.51 -13.27 -6.06
N GLY A 574 -18.52 -12.21 -5.25
CA GLY A 574 -17.58 -11.10 -5.35
C GLY A 574 -17.83 -10.12 -6.49
N LEU A 575 -18.87 -10.32 -7.32
CA LEU A 575 -19.29 -9.36 -8.34
C LEU A 575 -20.01 -8.17 -7.70
N THR A 576 -19.64 -6.96 -8.09
CA THR A 576 -20.40 -5.74 -7.78
C THR A 576 -20.96 -5.16 -9.06
N VAL A 577 -22.26 -4.89 -9.08
CA VAL A 577 -22.95 -4.19 -10.15
C VAL A 577 -23.49 -2.88 -9.58
N GLN A 578 -23.06 -1.75 -10.12
CA GLN A 578 -23.58 -0.44 -9.72
C GLN A 578 -24.77 -0.06 -10.60
N VAL A 579 -25.83 0.43 -9.98
CA VAL A 579 -27.08 0.87 -10.60
C VAL A 579 -27.25 2.37 -10.34
N THR A 580 -27.06 3.20 -11.35
CA THR A 580 -27.09 4.67 -11.19
C THR A 580 -28.47 5.29 -11.39
N GLY A 581 -29.47 4.51 -11.84
CA GLY A 581 -30.84 4.96 -12.05
C GLY A 581 -31.59 4.05 -13.03
N GLY A 582 -32.75 4.52 -13.51
CA GLY A 582 -33.53 3.87 -14.57
C GLY A 582 -34.86 3.27 -14.11
N ALA A 583 -35.51 2.50 -14.98
CA ALA A 583 -36.73 1.79 -14.60
C ALA A 583 -36.44 0.61 -13.66
N LEU A 584 -37.46 0.18 -12.91
CA LEU A 584 -37.45 -1.10 -12.21
C LEU A 584 -37.75 -2.25 -13.18
N GLY A 585 -37.33 -3.46 -12.84
CA GLY A 585 -37.48 -4.66 -13.66
C GLY A 585 -36.17 -5.13 -14.29
N SER A 586 -36.26 -5.79 -15.44
CA SER A 586 -35.09 -6.33 -16.15
C SER A 586 -34.25 -5.21 -16.75
N ARG A 587 -32.94 -5.25 -16.53
CA ARG A 587 -31.96 -4.21 -16.91
C ARG A 587 -30.89 -4.73 -17.86
N GLY A 588 -31.19 -5.79 -18.60
CA GLY A 588 -30.22 -6.44 -19.50
C GLY A 588 -29.21 -7.30 -18.73
N SER A 589 -27.97 -7.36 -19.21
CA SER A 589 -26.92 -8.21 -18.65
C SER A 589 -25.61 -7.47 -18.41
N VAL A 590 -24.84 -7.98 -17.46
CA VAL A 590 -23.43 -7.64 -17.26
C VAL A 590 -22.57 -8.82 -17.68
N THR A 591 -21.47 -8.56 -18.38
CA THR A 591 -20.50 -9.58 -18.77
C THR A 591 -19.22 -9.37 -18.00
N VAL A 592 -18.75 -10.41 -17.32
CA VAL A 592 -17.48 -10.43 -16.59
C VAL A 592 -16.52 -11.34 -17.33
N GLN A 593 -15.31 -10.87 -17.56
CA GLN A 593 -14.23 -11.67 -18.12
C GLN A 593 -12.98 -11.48 -17.27
N ARG A 594 -12.47 -12.58 -16.69
CA ARG A 594 -11.22 -12.58 -15.93
C ARG A 594 -10.02 -12.41 -16.86
N GLY A 595 -9.11 -11.50 -16.50
CA GLY A 595 -7.88 -11.26 -17.24
C GLY A 595 -6.80 -12.31 -16.99
N TYR A 596 -5.72 -12.27 -17.78
CA TYR A 596 -4.59 -13.20 -17.66
C TYR A 596 -4.00 -13.23 -16.25
N ALA A 597 -3.84 -12.08 -15.58
CA ALA A 597 -3.22 -12.01 -14.27
C ALA A 597 -4.05 -12.75 -13.21
N ALA A 598 -5.38 -12.56 -13.22
CA ALA A 598 -6.29 -13.25 -12.31
C ALA A 598 -6.29 -14.77 -12.52
N GLN A 599 -6.36 -15.21 -13.79
CA GLN A 599 -6.37 -16.63 -14.14
C GLN A 599 -5.04 -17.31 -13.78
N LEU A 600 -3.91 -16.71 -14.15
CA LEU A 600 -2.58 -17.25 -13.85
C LEU A 600 -2.28 -17.20 -12.34
N ASN A 601 -2.76 -16.19 -11.61
CA ASN A 601 -2.67 -16.14 -10.15
C ASN A 601 -3.45 -17.27 -9.48
N THR A 602 -4.61 -17.65 -10.05
CA THR A 602 -5.37 -18.82 -9.57
C THR A 602 -4.58 -20.11 -9.77
N VAL A 603 -3.97 -20.29 -10.95
CA VAL A 603 -3.11 -21.43 -11.24
C VAL A 603 -1.93 -21.48 -10.25
N ALA A 604 -1.19 -20.39 -10.09
CA ALA A 604 -0.08 -20.30 -9.13
C ALA A 604 -0.51 -20.59 -7.68
N THR A 605 -1.64 -20.03 -7.24
CA THR A 605 -2.17 -20.23 -5.88
C THR A 605 -2.51 -21.70 -5.63
N ASN A 606 -3.18 -22.35 -6.56
CA ASN A 606 -3.55 -23.77 -6.42
C ASN A 606 -2.30 -24.66 -6.31
N LEU A 607 -1.26 -24.36 -7.08
CA LEU A 607 0.01 -25.11 -7.06
C LEU A 607 0.81 -24.91 -5.78
N LEU A 608 0.81 -23.68 -5.25
CA LEU A 608 1.52 -23.29 -4.04
C LEU A 608 0.74 -23.60 -2.75
N SER A 609 -0.52 -24.02 -2.86
CA SER A 609 -1.35 -24.35 -1.71
C SER A 609 -0.76 -25.51 -0.89
N THR A 610 -1.19 -25.65 0.36
CA THR A 610 -0.72 -26.72 1.25
C THR A 610 -1.10 -28.12 0.79
N THR A 611 -2.08 -28.25 -0.10
CA THR A 611 -2.48 -29.50 -0.76
C THR A 611 -2.15 -29.49 -2.25
N GLY A 612 -1.41 -28.47 -2.70
CA GLY A 612 -1.04 -28.24 -4.08
C GLY A 612 0.09 -29.13 -4.56
N LEU A 613 0.30 -29.16 -5.87
CA LEU A 613 1.29 -30.02 -6.53
C LEU A 613 2.69 -29.86 -5.94
N VAL A 614 3.13 -28.62 -5.72
CA VAL A 614 4.48 -28.32 -5.22
C VAL A 614 4.69 -28.88 -3.81
N GLN A 615 3.67 -28.78 -2.96
CA GLN A 615 3.74 -29.29 -1.59
C GLN A 615 3.70 -30.82 -1.58
N ASN A 616 2.80 -31.44 -2.36
CA ASN A 616 2.70 -32.89 -2.48
C ASN A 616 4.01 -33.52 -2.98
N GLU A 617 4.65 -32.91 -3.99
CA GLU A 617 5.94 -33.37 -4.51
C GLU A 617 7.07 -33.21 -3.47
N THR A 618 7.09 -32.08 -2.76
CA THR A 618 8.03 -31.85 -1.66
C THR A 618 7.91 -32.92 -0.57
N ASP A 619 6.69 -33.28 -0.19
CA ASP A 619 6.42 -34.28 0.84
C ASP A 619 6.77 -35.71 0.37
N ALA A 620 6.52 -36.02 -0.91
CA ALA A 620 6.91 -37.28 -1.53
C ALA A 620 8.44 -37.46 -1.59
N ILE A 621 9.17 -36.42 -1.98
CA ILE A 621 10.65 -36.41 -2.01
C ILE A 621 11.21 -36.56 -0.59
N ASN A 622 10.68 -35.81 0.39
CA ASN A 622 11.13 -35.89 1.79
C ASN A 622 10.88 -37.27 2.41
N SER A 623 9.75 -37.91 2.08
CA SER A 623 9.44 -39.27 2.49
C SER A 623 10.45 -40.27 1.89
N SER A 624 10.79 -40.11 0.61
CA SER A 624 11.80 -40.92 -0.07
C SER A 624 13.20 -40.74 0.54
N LEU A 625 13.58 -39.49 0.85
CA LEU A 625 14.85 -39.18 1.53
C LEU A 625 14.94 -39.83 2.91
N SER A 626 13.85 -39.81 3.67
CA SER A 626 13.78 -40.43 4.99
C SER A 626 13.89 -41.95 4.91
N SER A 627 13.22 -42.59 3.94
CA SER A 627 13.33 -44.02 3.67
C SER A 627 14.75 -44.42 3.25
N ILE A 628 15.37 -43.68 2.34
CA ILE A 628 16.75 -43.92 1.89
C ILE A 628 17.74 -43.73 3.04
N ALA A 629 17.59 -42.69 3.86
CA ALA A 629 18.43 -42.48 5.03
C ALA A 629 18.37 -43.68 6.00
N GLY A 630 17.17 -44.21 6.26
CA GLY A 630 17.00 -45.43 7.05
C GLY A 630 17.71 -46.65 6.44
N ARG A 631 17.62 -46.83 5.12
CA ARG A 631 18.30 -47.91 4.38
C ARG A 631 19.82 -47.76 4.43
N ILE A 632 20.34 -46.54 4.28
CA ILE A 632 21.77 -46.22 4.41
C ILE A 632 22.27 -46.61 5.81
N THR A 633 21.57 -46.20 6.87
CA THR A 633 21.93 -46.56 8.26
C THR A 633 21.89 -48.07 8.49
N ALA A 634 20.90 -48.78 7.95
CA ALA A 634 20.83 -50.23 8.05
C ALA A 634 21.98 -50.91 7.31
N MET A 635 22.31 -50.44 6.09
CA MET A 635 23.38 -50.99 5.27
C MET A 635 24.76 -50.74 5.90
N GLN A 636 24.99 -49.56 6.47
CA GLN A 636 26.22 -49.23 7.18
C GLN A 636 26.45 -50.19 8.36
N ARG A 637 25.42 -50.44 9.18
CA ARG A 637 25.51 -51.42 10.28
C ARG A 637 25.86 -52.83 9.80
N GLN A 638 25.29 -53.26 8.67
CA GLN A 638 25.61 -54.55 8.08
C GLN A 638 27.05 -54.62 7.55
N LEU A 639 27.56 -53.54 6.95
CA LEU A 639 28.95 -53.44 6.50
C LEU A 639 29.92 -53.47 7.69
N ASP A 640 29.64 -52.74 8.77
CA ASP A 640 30.46 -52.75 9.97
C ASP A 640 30.53 -54.15 10.59
N ALA A 641 29.40 -54.87 10.65
CA ALA A 641 29.33 -56.25 11.13
C ALA A 641 30.11 -57.23 10.23
N LYS A 642 30.00 -57.09 8.90
CA LYS A 642 30.79 -57.90 7.95
C LYS A 642 32.28 -57.62 8.07
N GLN A 643 32.67 -56.36 8.24
CA GLN A 643 34.07 -55.98 8.42
C GLN A 643 34.65 -56.63 9.68
N ALA A 644 33.92 -56.56 10.81
CA ALA A 644 34.32 -57.23 12.05
C ALA A 644 34.44 -58.75 11.88
N LEU A 645 33.50 -59.37 11.16
CA LEU A 645 33.55 -60.79 10.83
C LEU A 645 34.79 -61.14 9.99
N TYR A 646 35.09 -60.39 8.93
CA TYR A 646 36.28 -60.61 8.12
C TYR A 646 37.57 -60.50 8.95
N TYR A 647 37.71 -59.47 9.79
CA TYR A 647 38.84 -59.37 10.71
C TYR A 647 38.95 -60.59 11.65
N SER A 648 37.84 -61.05 12.22
CA SER A 648 37.84 -62.23 13.09
C SER A 648 38.29 -63.51 12.35
N GLN A 649 37.83 -63.71 11.12
CA GLN A 649 38.17 -64.87 10.29
C GLN A 649 39.64 -64.85 9.86
N PHE A 650 40.16 -63.69 9.42
CA PHE A 650 41.57 -63.56 9.04
C PHE A 650 42.52 -63.69 10.22
N ASN A 651 42.13 -63.20 11.40
CA ASN A 651 42.90 -63.41 12.64
C ASN A 651 42.94 -64.90 13.03
N ALA A 652 41.80 -65.60 12.97
CA ALA A 652 41.72 -67.04 13.24
C ALA A 652 42.54 -67.86 12.24
N LEU A 653 42.48 -67.51 10.95
CA LEU A 653 43.30 -68.13 9.91
C LEU A 653 44.80 -67.89 10.17
N SER A 654 45.19 -66.68 10.56
CA SER A 654 46.58 -66.35 10.89
C SER A 654 47.08 -67.18 12.08
N ALA A 655 46.25 -67.37 13.11
CA ALA A 655 46.57 -68.24 14.24
C ALA A 655 46.69 -69.72 13.82
N LEU A 656 45.82 -70.20 12.93
CA LEU A 656 45.90 -71.56 12.38
C LEU A 656 47.18 -71.76 11.57
N VAL A 657 47.53 -70.83 10.68
CA VAL A 657 48.76 -70.88 9.88
C VAL A 657 50.00 -70.82 10.78
N ALA A 658 49.99 -69.99 11.82
CA ALA A 658 51.06 -69.95 12.82
C ALA A 658 51.19 -71.29 13.56
N SER A 659 50.07 -71.91 13.97
CA SER A 659 50.07 -73.24 14.58
C SER A 659 50.61 -74.31 13.64
N MET A 660 50.16 -74.35 12.38
CA MET A 660 50.65 -75.29 11.37
C MET A 660 52.15 -75.10 11.10
N THR A 661 52.63 -73.86 11.11
CA THR A 661 54.05 -73.56 10.93
C THR A 661 54.87 -74.00 12.15
N ASN A 662 54.37 -73.78 13.37
CA ASN A 662 54.99 -74.29 14.58
C ASN A 662 55.05 -75.83 14.58
N THR A 663 53.98 -76.50 14.15
CA THR A 663 53.98 -77.96 13.95
C THR A 663 54.99 -78.38 12.89
N SER A 664 55.08 -77.68 11.76
CA SER A 664 56.07 -77.95 10.71
C SER A 664 57.50 -77.78 11.22
N ASN A 665 57.79 -76.71 11.95
CA ASN A 665 59.11 -76.46 12.55
C ASN A 665 59.45 -77.53 13.60
N TYR A 666 58.48 -77.92 14.42
CA TYR A 666 58.62 -79.02 15.38
C TYR A 666 58.95 -80.34 14.68
N LEU A 667 58.19 -80.70 13.63
CA LEU A 667 58.43 -81.89 12.82
C LEU A 667 59.80 -81.85 12.12
N THR A 668 60.21 -80.68 11.61
CA THR A 668 61.52 -80.47 10.99
C THR A 668 62.65 -80.65 12.01
N THR A 669 62.46 -80.14 13.23
CA THR A 669 63.44 -80.27 14.33
C THR A 669 63.52 -81.72 14.82
N GLN A 670 62.39 -82.41 14.96
CA GLN A 670 62.33 -83.85 15.27
C GLN A 670 63.01 -84.68 14.17
N LEU A 671 62.77 -84.37 12.89
CA LEU A 671 63.40 -85.04 11.76
C LEU A 671 64.92 -84.81 11.73
N ALA A 672 65.37 -83.59 12.01
CA ALA A 672 66.80 -83.27 12.14
C ALA A 672 67.45 -83.96 13.37
N ALA A 673 66.71 -84.12 14.48
CA ALA A 673 67.16 -84.85 15.65
C ALA A 673 67.28 -86.37 15.38
N LEU A 674 66.33 -86.95 14.63
CA LEU A 674 66.39 -88.32 14.12
C LEU A 674 67.61 -88.55 13.21
N GLN A 675 67.92 -87.61 12.32
CA GLN A 675 69.14 -87.67 11.47
C GLN A 675 70.44 -87.57 12.29
N LYS A 676 70.45 -86.84 13.41
CA LYS A 676 71.59 -86.82 14.35
C LYS A 676 71.75 -88.13 15.13
N GLN A 677 70.65 -88.79 15.53
CA GLN A 677 70.72 -90.10 16.20
C GLN A 677 71.25 -91.19 15.27
N THR A 678 70.90 -91.19 13.98
CA THR A 678 71.48 -92.12 13.00
C THR A 678 72.97 -91.86 12.72
N SER A 679 73.46 -90.65 13.00
CA SER A 679 74.88 -90.28 12.82
C SER A 679 75.76 -90.61 14.04
N SER A 680 75.17 -90.85 15.22
CA SER A 680 75.91 -91.18 16.46
C SER A 680 76.03 -92.67 16.73
N SER A 681 75.37 -93.54 15.95
CA SER A 681 75.52 -95.00 16.03
C SER A 681 76.67 -95.55 15.16
N ASN A 682 77.38 -94.70 14.41
CA ASN A 682 78.62 -95.04 13.72
C ASN A 682 79.78 -94.21 14.28
N ASN A 683 80.19 -94.51 15.52
CA ASN A 683 81.58 -94.39 15.95
C ASN A 683 81.83 -95.24 17.20
#